data_AF-A0A956HR50-F1
#
_entry.id   AF-A0A956HR50-F1
#
_cell.length_a   1.000
_cell.length_b   1.000
_cell.length_c   1.000
_cell.angle_alpha   90.00
_cell.angle_beta   90.00
_cell.angle_gamma   90.00
#
_symmetry.space_group_name_H-M   'P 1'
#
loop_
_entity.id
_entity.type
_entity.pdbx_description
1 polymer ?
#
loop_
_entity_poly.entity_id
_entity_poly.type
_entity_poly.pdbx_seq_one_letter_code
_entity_poly.pdbx_strand_id
1 'polypeptide(L)'
;MTNHHQRARQLRTSGAALLLTLGFGAAVLIGCQPGEEEECVSLEQYFKEQIWSPVLSQKCITCHNPQGAAKDTQFVLQSSDWTGYLEANLATVERMAKLEYEGEPWLIVKPTTTVEHEGGLQLERGSAEYDAFVELVDRINNPVECEDKPIGDAYFADVELLDEVETLRKASLNLAGRLPTPEEEASVIAGGEEALDLALDDLLREEAFYDRLVEIYNDHFLVDKYLPNVNAIDLLDGADYPNSYWFEAITDDAERNAARRNANTAVAREVTELVAHVVREDRPFTEILTADYTVVNPWSAQTYGVNVNFADPGDPNEYAEAKLPGIPHAGVLTSHIFLNRFPTTATNRNRHRSRMIYRFFLATDILKLAERPIDPSAITSFNPTREDPSCTACHAALDPVAGAMQNWDEAGRYRPPEEGWYPEMFHPGFGDAELPGGDQYNAAQWLAQQIAQDPRFATSQVHIVFQALTGAAPLSEPSDPNAFDYLGRLTAFEVENAELQRIAEAFIESGYDLRVVFKEIIRSPYYRAKNFQPGWSDEQAAGEEAQTRIDEITFLGTARWLTPEMLERKVEAVTGYPWQRNQSGANYLLSYDEYRIFYGGIDSDTIIERMTVPNGIMTNVADRMANEVACWNTARDFTKAAAARTLFPFVEPGFEPEDENGFEIPAATESIRANLQYLHWHLLGERLELDDPEIDRSYALFLEVWRDGKRGIGFGEYEVGLPGDCQANTDFWTGQTLSDAERITQDPNYTIRAWMAVMTYMLADYRFLHE
;
A
#
# COMPACT_ATOMS: atom_id res chain seq x y z
N MET A 1 26.10 37.77 -34.98
CA MET A 1 26.87 38.31 -36.14
C MET A 1 28.25 37.67 -36.16
N THR A 2 28.82 37.42 -37.34
CA THR A 2 30.26 37.24 -37.66
C THR A 2 31.25 36.65 -36.63
N ASN A 3 31.76 35.46 -36.97
CA ASN A 3 33.02 34.86 -36.48
C ASN A 3 34.24 35.80 -36.52
N HIS A 4 35.21 35.58 -35.62
CA HIS A 4 36.66 35.78 -35.76
C HIS A 4 37.37 35.21 -34.49
N HIS A 5 38.61 34.69 -34.46
CA HIS A 5 39.61 34.37 -35.50
C HIS A 5 40.74 33.46 -34.96
N GLN A 6 41.44 32.71 -35.84
CA GLN A 6 42.87 32.29 -35.75
C GLN A 6 43.29 31.33 -34.59
N ARG A 7 43.92 30.17 -34.85
CA ARG A 7 45.36 29.91 -35.17
C ARG A 7 46.32 30.41 -34.06
N ALA A 8 47.36 29.67 -33.64
CA ALA A 8 48.12 28.64 -34.37
C ALA A 8 49.08 27.77 -33.50
N ARG A 9 49.44 26.57 -34.02
CA ARG A 9 50.80 25.91 -33.94
C ARG A 9 51.26 25.35 -32.56
N GLN A 10 52.17 24.36 -32.41
CA GLN A 10 52.76 23.23 -33.21
C GLN A 10 53.61 22.34 -32.20
N LEU A 11 54.45 21.30 -32.48
CA LEU A 11 55.12 20.77 -33.68
C LEU A 11 55.62 19.28 -33.56
N ARG A 12 54.82 18.26 -33.95
CA ARG A 12 55.28 16.84 -34.24
C ARG A 12 55.83 16.04 -33.01
N THR A 13 56.21 14.75 -33.05
CA THR A 13 56.60 13.79 -34.13
C THR A 13 56.12 12.35 -33.94
N SER A 14 55.90 11.66 -35.08
CA SER A 14 56.18 10.25 -35.43
C SER A 14 56.04 9.14 -34.35
N GLY A 15 55.33 8.03 -34.55
CA GLY A 15 54.64 7.52 -35.75
C GLY A 15 55.47 6.52 -36.56
N ALA A 16 55.14 5.23 -36.44
CA ALA A 16 55.51 4.16 -37.36
C ALA A 16 54.51 2.99 -37.20
N ALA A 17 54.00 2.47 -38.31
CA ALA A 17 53.22 1.24 -38.35
C ALA A 17 53.77 0.35 -39.47
N LEU A 18 53.86 -0.96 -39.25
CA LEU A 18 53.58 -1.96 -40.27
C LEU A 18 53.32 -3.34 -39.67
N LEU A 19 52.49 -4.12 -40.35
CA LEU A 19 52.25 -5.53 -40.05
C LEU A 19 53.44 -6.40 -40.46
N LEU A 20 53.57 -7.57 -39.85
CA LEU A 20 53.87 -8.81 -40.58
C LEU A 20 53.41 -10.03 -39.78
N THR A 21 52.75 -10.96 -40.46
CA THR A 21 52.26 -12.24 -39.91
C THR A 21 53.27 -13.36 -40.16
N LEU A 22 53.33 -14.37 -39.27
CA LEU A 22 53.51 -15.81 -39.61
C LEU A 22 53.70 -16.71 -38.37
N GLY A 23 52.99 -17.84 -38.33
CA GLY A 23 53.61 -19.16 -38.09
C GLY A 23 53.69 -19.74 -36.67
N PHE A 24 52.71 -20.60 -36.34
CA PHE A 24 52.86 -21.88 -35.63
C PHE A 24 53.81 -22.01 -34.39
N GLY A 25 53.17 -22.11 -33.22
CA GLY A 25 53.06 -23.41 -32.52
C GLY A 25 54.14 -23.83 -31.50
N ALA A 26 53.73 -23.88 -30.22
CA ALA A 26 54.13 -24.90 -29.24
C ALA A 26 53.12 -24.91 -28.08
N ALA A 27 52.86 -26.07 -27.48
CA ALA A 27 52.01 -26.15 -26.28
C ALA A 27 52.78 -25.71 -25.02
N VAL A 28 52.11 -25.01 -24.11
CA VAL A 28 52.58 -24.76 -22.74
C VAL A 28 51.50 -25.26 -21.78
N LEU A 29 51.89 -26.14 -20.87
CA LEU A 29 51.04 -26.59 -19.78
C LEU A 29 50.93 -25.47 -18.73
N ILE A 30 49.72 -24.97 -18.55
CA ILE A 30 49.26 -24.25 -17.36
C ILE A 30 48.01 -25.03 -16.93
N GLY A 31 47.88 -25.54 -15.71
CA GLY A 31 48.64 -25.25 -14.50
C GLY A 31 47.67 -24.68 -13.48
N CYS A 32 46.96 -25.56 -12.76
CA CYS A 32 45.79 -25.22 -11.96
C CYS A 32 46.05 -24.04 -11.02
N GLN A 33 45.30 -22.96 -11.19
CA GLN A 33 44.98 -22.08 -10.08
C GLN A 33 43.99 -22.82 -9.16
N PRO A 34 44.04 -22.61 -7.83
CA PRO A 34 42.91 -22.95 -6.98
C PRO A 34 41.71 -22.09 -7.40
N GLY A 35 40.51 -22.64 -7.30
CA GLY A 35 39.31 -21.99 -7.85
C GLY A 35 39.00 -20.65 -7.19
N GLU A 36 38.45 -19.75 -8.01
CA GLU A 36 37.28 -19.00 -7.58
C GLU A 36 36.18 -20.03 -7.19
N GLU A 37 35.40 -19.74 -6.15
CA GLU A 37 34.25 -20.57 -5.82
C GLU A 37 33.17 -20.30 -6.88
N GLU A 38 32.90 -21.26 -7.76
CA GLU A 38 31.80 -21.16 -8.72
C GLU A 38 30.50 -20.96 -7.93
N GLU A 39 29.84 -19.83 -8.16
CA GLU A 39 28.65 -19.45 -7.41
C GLU A 39 27.52 -20.45 -7.68
N CYS A 40 26.90 -20.95 -6.61
CA CYS A 40 25.89 -21.99 -6.71
C CYS A 40 24.56 -21.37 -7.18
N VAL A 41 24.41 -21.25 -8.50
CA VAL A 41 23.18 -20.84 -9.14
C VAL A 41 22.17 -21.99 -9.08
N SER A 42 21.02 -21.77 -8.43
CA SER A 42 19.96 -22.79 -8.31
C SER A 42 19.32 -23.11 -9.67
N LEU A 43 18.52 -24.19 -9.75
CA LEU A 43 17.75 -24.51 -10.97
C LEU A 43 16.77 -23.37 -11.32
N GLU A 44 16.15 -22.76 -10.32
CA GLU A 44 15.17 -21.68 -10.49
C GLU A 44 15.83 -20.38 -10.94
N GLN A 45 16.94 -19.99 -10.31
CA GLN A 45 17.72 -18.82 -10.72
C GLN A 45 18.28 -19.00 -12.14
N TYR A 46 18.88 -20.16 -12.43
CA TYR A 46 19.39 -20.49 -13.75
C TYR A 46 18.28 -20.45 -14.81
N PHE A 47 17.11 -21.03 -14.49
CA PHE A 47 15.93 -20.94 -15.35
C PHE A 47 15.50 -19.48 -15.56
N LYS A 48 15.45 -18.65 -14.52
CA LYS A 48 14.99 -17.28 -14.65
C LYS A 48 15.93 -16.41 -15.50
N GLU A 49 17.21 -16.40 -15.15
CA GLU A 49 18.21 -15.55 -15.80
C GLU A 49 18.54 -15.98 -17.23
N GLN A 50 18.76 -17.29 -17.45
CA GLN A 50 19.38 -17.79 -18.68
C GLN A 50 18.35 -18.31 -19.70
N ILE A 51 17.12 -18.58 -19.26
CA ILE A 51 16.07 -19.25 -20.06
C ILE A 51 14.81 -18.40 -20.15
N TRP A 52 14.28 -17.92 -19.02
CA TRP A 52 13.05 -17.16 -18.98
C TRP A 52 13.24 -15.79 -19.62
N SER A 53 14.08 -14.94 -19.03
CA SER A 53 14.31 -13.57 -19.48
C SER A 53 14.86 -13.45 -20.91
N PRO A 54 15.85 -14.24 -21.38
CA PRO A 54 16.46 -14.05 -22.70
C PRO A 54 15.70 -14.75 -23.84
N VAL A 55 14.84 -15.73 -23.53
CA VAL A 55 14.30 -16.66 -24.55
C VAL A 55 12.81 -16.88 -24.41
N LEU A 56 12.32 -17.40 -23.27
CA LEU A 56 10.92 -17.81 -23.17
C LEU A 56 9.97 -16.61 -23.14
N SER A 57 10.27 -15.58 -22.35
CA SER A 57 9.46 -14.35 -22.25
C SER A 57 9.47 -13.51 -23.53
N GLN A 58 10.55 -13.58 -24.32
CA GLN A 58 10.71 -12.77 -25.55
C GLN A 58 10.26 -13.49 -26.82
N LYS A 59 10.57 -14.78 -26.95
CA LYS A 59 10.41 -15.55 -28.20
C LYS A 59 9.27 -16.56 -28.06
N CYS A 60 9.36 -17.48 -27.11
CA CYS A 60 8.48 -18.65 -27.07
C CYS A 60 7.07 -18.34 -26.60
N ILE A 61 6.89 -17.52 -25.56
CA ILE A 61 5.57 -17.16 -25.00
C ILE A 61 4.66 -16.54 -26.05
N THR A 62 5.21 -15.84 -27.07
CA THR A 62 4.42 -15.19 -28.14
C THR A 62 3.48 -16.16 -28.88
N CYS A 63 3.85 -17.44 -28.97
CA CYS A 63 3.02 -18.52 -29.49
C CYS A 63 2.54 -19.48 -28.40
N HIS A 64 3.37 -19.74 -27.37
CA HIS A 64 3.10 -20.66 -26.27
C HIS A 64 2.48 -19.94 -25.06
N ASN A 65 1.32 -19.33 -25.26
CA ASN A 65 0.47 -18.76 -24.22
C ASN A 65 -0.99 -19.21 -24.44
N PRO A 66 -1.94 -19.02 -23.49
CA PRO A 66 -3.32 -19.50 -23.61
C PRO A 66 -4.10 -18.94 -24.82
N GLN A 67 -3.64 -17.82 -25.39
CA GLN A 67 -4.26 -17.12 -26.52
C GLN A 67 -3.51 -17.37 -27.85
N GLY A 68 -2.29 -17.91 -27.79
CA GLY A 68 -1.32 -17.96 -28.89
C GLY A 68 -1.51 -19.16 -29.82
N ALA A 69 -0.74 -19.17 -30.90
CA ALA A 69 -0.84 -20.20 -31.95
C ALA A 69 -0.57 -21.63 -31.47
N ALA A 70 0.12 -21.81 -30.33
CA ALA A 70 0.47 -23.12 -29.76
C ALA A 70 -0.27 -23.44 -28.45
N LYS A 71 -1.37 -22.72 -28.14
CA LYS A 71 -2.20 -22.90 -26.93
C LYS A 71 -2.73 -24.32 -26.71
N ASP A 72 -2.92 -25.10 -27.79
CA ASP A 72 -3.46 -26.46 -27.75
C ASP A 72 -2.36 -27.54 -27.63
N THR A 73 -1.12 -27.12 -27.33
CA THR A 73 0.03 -28.01 -27.06
C THR A 73 0.21 -28.28 -25.56
N GLN A 74 1.10 -29.20 -25.20
CA GLN A 74 1.47 -29.44 -23.79
C GLN A 74 2.46 -28.41 -23.22
N PHE A 75 2.91 -27.46 -24.05
CA PHE A 75 3.80 -26.36 -23.66
C PHE A 75 3.04 -25.04 -23.78
N VAL A 76 2.45 -24.60 -22.68
CA VAL A 76 1.73 -23.32 -22.57
C VAL A 76 2.28 -22.60 -21.35
N LEU A 77 2.81 -21.41 -21.57
CA LEU A 77 3.43 -20.56 -20.55
C LEU A 77 2.43 -19.49 -20.10
N GLN A 78 2.48 -19.16 -18.82
CA GLN A 78 1.77 -18.03 -18.22
C GLN A 78 2.62 -16.76 -18.35
N SER A 79 1.97 -15.59 -18.44
CA SER A 79 2.65 -14.29 -18.33
C SER A 79 2.85 -13.87 -16.88
N SER A 80 3.69 -12.86 -16.63
CA SER A 80 3.93 -12.28 -15.31
C SER A 80 2.71 -11.57 -14.68
N ASP A 81 1.59 -11.51 -15.39
CA ASP A 81 0.30 -11.04 -14.88
C ASP A 81 -0.41 -12.06 -13.98
N TRP A 82 0.09 -13.31 -13.91
CA TRP A 82 -0.40 -14.37 -13.03
C TRP A 82 0.49 -14.51 -11.77
N THR A 83 -0.13 -14.75 -10.61
CA THR A 83 0.61 -15.09 -9.38
C THR A 83 1.20 -16.50 -9.48
N GLY A 84 2.45 -16.71 -9.06
CA GLY A 84 3.12 -18.03 -9.11
C GLY A 84 3.51 -18.51 -10.52
N TYR A 85 3.40 -17.64 -11.52
CA TYR A 85 3.54 -18.01 -12.93
C TYR A 85 4.91 -18.60 -13.29
N LEU A 86 5.97 -18.16 -12.62
CA LEU A 86 7.36 -18.54 -12.90
C LEU A 86 7.63 -19.98 -12.46
N GLU A 87 7.11 -20.39 -11.30
CA GLU A 87 7.07 -21.77 -10.82
C GLU A 87 6.23 -22.64 -11.77
N ALA A 88 5.02 -22.19 -12.14
CA ALA A 88 4.16 -22.89 -13.08
C ALA A 88 4.82 -23.09 -14.47
N ASN A 89 5.61 -22.11 -14.91
CA ASN A 89 6.39 -22.17 -16.14
C ASN A 89 7.60 -23.10 -16.01
N LEU A 90 8.37 -23.05 -14.92
CA LEU A 90 9.46 -23.98 -14.65
C LEU A 90 8.95 -25.42 -14.62
N ALA A 91 7.88 -25.70 -13.86
CA ALA A 91 7.24 -27.01 -13.83
C ALA A 91 6.72 -27.46 -15.21
N THR A 92 6.36 -26.52 -16.10
CA THR A 92 5.96 -26.80 -17.48
C THR A 92 7.15 -27.12 -18.38
N VAL A 93 8.26 -26.40 -18.20
CA VAL A 93 9.54 -26.63 -18.88
C VAL A 93 10.16 -27.96 -18.45
N GLU A 94 10.13 -28.30 -17.16
CA GLU A 94 10.51 -29.61 -16.63
C GLU A 94 9.75 -30.75 -17.31
N ARG A 95 8.42 -30.65 -17.41
CA ARG A 95 7.60 -31.68 -18.07
C ARG A 95 8.00 -31.87 -19.53
N MET A 96 8.39 -30.81 -20.23
CA MET A 96 8.88 -30.88 -21.61
C MET A 96 10.34 -31.34 -21.74
N ALA A 97 11.18 -31.10 -20.73
CA ALA A 97 12.55 -31.63 -20.67
C ALA A 97 12.56 -33.14 -20.40
N LYS A 98 11.60 -33.64 -19.61
CA LYS A 98 11.42 -35.06 -19.24
C LYS A 98 10.74 -35.90 -20.35
N LEU A 99 10.39 -35.29 -21.48
CA LEU A 99 9.93 -35.96 -22.71
C LEU A 99 11.06 -35.97 -23.75
N GLU A 100 11.31 -37.11 -24.41
CA GLU A 100 12.34 -37.26 -25.44
C GLU A 100 11.80 -37.60 -26.84
N TYR A 101 12.57 -37.24 -27.87
CA TYR A 101 12.49 -37.75 -29.24
C TYR A 101 13.88 -38.24 -29.68
N GLU A 102 14.00 -39.49 -30.11
CA GLU A 102 15.27 -40.14 -30.54
C GLU A 102 16.46 -40.04 -29.53
N GLY A 103 16.18 -39.74 -28.25
CA GLY A 103 17.19 -39.58 -27.18
C GLY A 103 17.58 -38.13 -26.88
N GLU A 104 16.81 -37.15 -27.36
CA GLU A 104 17.01 -35.72 -27.10
C GLU A 104 15.66 -35.07 -26.67
N PRO A 105 15.63 -34.12 -25.71
CA PRO A 105 14.37 -33.61 -25.18
C PRO A 105 13.50 -32.86 -26.19
N TRP A 106 12.17 -32.94 -26.04
CA TRP A 106 11.21 -32.14 -26.83
C TRP A 106 11.42 -30.64 -26.68
N LEU A 107 11.89 -30.20 -25.51
CA LEU A 107 12.30 -28.82 -25.25
C LEU A 107 13.44 -28.33 -26.17
N ILE A 108 14.30 -29.23 -26.67
CA ILE A 108 15.40 -28.90 -27.60
C ILE A 108 14.96 -29.13 -29.05
N VAL A 109 14.49 -30.34 -29.40
CA VAL A 109 14.31 -30.74 -30.80
C VAL A 109 13.24 -29.94 -31.56
N LYS A 110 12.26 -29.35 -30.87
CA LYS A 110 11.23 -28.51 -31.48
C LYS A 110 11.77 -27.11 -31.82
N PRO A 111 12.29 -26.29 -30.88
CA PRO A 111 12.89 -25.00 -31.22
C PRO A 111 14.03 -25.07 -32.25
N THR A 112 14.80 -26.16 -32.30
CA THR A 112 15.88 -26.36 -33.29
C THR A 112 15.39 -26.91 -34.64
N THR A 113 14.08 -27.09 -34.84
CA THR A 113 13.46 -27.73 -36.03
C THR A 113 13.99 -29.12 -36.37
N THR A 114 14.57 -29.83 -35.38
CA THR A 114 14.98 -31.24 -35.53
C THR A 114 13.76 -32.15 -35.61
N VAL A 115 12.68 -31.79 -34.92
CA VAL A 115 11.30 -32.18 -35.26
C VAL A 115 10.58 -30.94 -35.80
N GLU A 116 9.70 -31.11 -36.79
CA GLU A 116 8.97 -29.99 -37.43
C GLU A 116 8.22 -29.14 -36.39
N HIS A 117 8.43 -27.83 -36.44
CA HIS A 117 7.88 -26.83 -35.53
C HIS A 117 7.23 -25.72 -36.35
N GLU A 118 5.93 -25.46 -36.13
CA GLU A 118 5.13 -24.59 -37.00
C GLU A 118 5.57 -23.11 -36.94
N GLY A 119 6.12 -22.68 -35.79
CA GLY A 119 6.79 -21.38 -35.65
C GLY A 119 8.19 -21.30 -36.28
N GLY A 120 8.64 -22.33 -37.00
CA GLY A 120 9.96 -22.37 -37.61
C GLY A 120 11.11 -22.51 -36.59
N LEU A 121 12.31 -22.10 -37.00
CA LEU A 121 13.52 -22.13 -36.17
C LEU A 121 13.48 -21.03 -35.10
N GLN A 122 13.65 -21.43 -33.84
CA GLN A 122 13.60 -20.53 -32.67
C GLN A 122 14.90 -20.58 -31.85
N LEU A 123 15.63 -21.70 -31.87
CA LEU A 123 16.98 -21.85 -31.30
C LEU A 123 17.93 -22.40 -32.39
N GLU A 124 19.04 -21.71 -32.63
CA GLU A 124 20.10 -22.20 -33.52
C GLU A 124 21.10 -23.05 -32.73
N ARG A 125 21.41 -24.27 -33.20
CA ARG A 125 22.30 -25.19 -32.47
C ARG A 125 23.72 -24.63 -32.35
N GLY A 126 24.19 -24.45 -31.12
CA GLY A 126 25.47 -23.79 -30.80
C GLY A 126 25.38 -22.27 -30.74
N SER A 127 24.18 -21.69 -30.59
CA SER A 127 24.01 -20.34 -30.04
C SER A 127 24.02 -20.39 -28.51
N ALA A 128 24.27 -19.24 -27.87
CA ALA A 128 24.27 -19.15 -26.40
C ALA A 128 22.92 -19.57 -25.80
N GLU A 129 21.80 -19.23 -26.46
CA GLU A 129 20.47 -19.66 -26.00
C GLU A 129 20.25 -21.17 -26.13
N TYR A 130 20.83 -21.81 -27.15
CA TYR A 130 20.77 -23.28 -27.28
C TYR A 130 21.64 -23.96 -26.21
N ASP A 131 22.87 -23.49 -26.01
CA ASP A 131 23.77 -24.07 -25.00
C ASP A 131 23.18 -23.88 -23.58
N ALA A 132 22.54 -22.74 -23.32
CA ALA A 132 21.82 -22.49 -22.07
C ALA A 132 20.67 -23.48 -21.84
N PHE A 133 19.87 -23.78 -22.88
CA PHE A 133 18.81 -24.79 -22.82
C PHE A 133 19.33 -26.22 -22.61
N VAL A 134 20.52 -26.56 -23.12
CA VAL A 134 21.18 -27.85 -22.88
C VAL A 134 21.64 -27.96 -21.41
N GLU A 135 22.24 -26.91 -20.87
CA GLU A 135 22.62 -26.82 -19.45
C GLU A 135 21.39 -26.88 -18.51
N LEU A 136 20.27 -26.23 -18.87
CA LEU A 136 19.00 -26.37 -18.13
C LEU A 136 18.53 -27.83 -18.10
N VAL A 137 18.57 -28.51 -19.26
CA VAL A 137 18.21 -29.94 -19.34
C VAL A 137 19.11 -30.78 -18.45
N ASP A 138 20.41 -30.51 -18.38
CA ASP A 138 21.30 -31.25 -17.48
C ASP A 138 20.95 -30.97 -16.01
N ARG A 139 20.73 -29.71 -15.62
CA ARG A 139 20.30 -29.33 -14.25
C ARG A 139 18.96 -29.94 -13.82
N ILE A 140 18.00 -30.11 -14.74
CA ILE A 140 16.72 -30.78 -14.46
C ILE A 140 16.91 -32.30 -14.22
N ASN A 141 17.94 -32.90 -14.83
CA ASN A 141 18.26 -34.34 -14.66
C ASN A 141 19.27 -34.60 -13.52
N ASN A 142 20.12 -33.62 -13.23
CA ASN A 142 21.16 -33.61 -12.20
C ASN A 142 20.97 -32.35 -11.31
N PRO A 143 20.00 -32.35 -10.38
CA PRO A 143 19.70 -31.17 -9.57
C PRO A 143 20.91 -30.67 -8.77
N VAL A 144 21.14 -29.36 -8.81
CA VAL A 144 22.17 -28.69 -8.01
C VAL A 144 21.55 -28.29 -6.68
N GLU A 145 21.91 -29.00 -5.61
CA GLU A 145 21.59 -28.59 -4.22
C GLU A 145 22.53 -27.43 -3.83
N CYS A 146 21.98 -26.23 -3.76
CA CYS A 146 22.65 -25.06 -3.20
C CYS A 146 22.21 -24.84 -1.74
N GLU A 147 23.07 -24.27 -0.90
CA GLU A 147 22.61 -23.69 0.36
C GLU A 147 21.92 -22.36 0.04
N ASP A 148 20.65 -22.23 0.43
CA ASP A 148 19.90 -20.98 0.29
C ASP A 148 20.57 -19.88 1.12
N LYS A 149 21.36 -19.02 0.46
CA LYS A 149 21.81 -17.76 1.05
C LYS A 149 20.59 -16.83 1.09
N PRO A 150 20.08 -16.42 2.26
CA PRO A 150 18.97 -15.49 2.31
C PRO A 150 19.42 -14.15 1.70
N ILE A 151 18.81 -13.79 0.57
CA ILE A 151 19.20 -12.59 -0.20
C ILE A 151 19.04 -11.33 0.66
N GLY A 152 18.03 -11.30 1.55
CA GLY A 152 17.67 -10.18 2.42
C GLY A 152 18.85 -9.52 3.17
N ASP A 153 19.50 -10.23 4.10
CA ASP A 153 20.55 -9.63 4.97
C ASP A 153 21.68 -8.94 4.18
N ALA A 154 22.05 -9.50 3.02
CA ALA A 154 23.05 -8.90 2.13
C ALA A 154 22.46 -7.75 1.30
N TYR A 155 21.23 -7.91 0.79
CA TYR A 155 20.51 -6.92 -0.02
C TYR A 155 20.06 -5.68 0.76
N PHE A 156 20.04 -5.70 2.09
CA PHE A 156 19.76 -4.50 2.91
C PHE A 156 21.01 -3.93 3.62
N ALA A 157 22.21 -4.45 3.36
CA ALA A 157 23.43 -4.14 4.12
C ALA A 157 23.94 -2.68 3.99
N ASP A 158 23.50 -1.94 2.97
CA ASP A 158 23.79 -0.52 2.72
C ASP A 158 22.56 0.39 2.92
N VAL A 159 21.43 -0.17 3.37
CA VAL A 159 20.18 0.53 3.65
C VAL A 159 20.10 0.83 5.16
N GLU A 160 19.88 2.09 5.50
CA GLU A 160 19.65 2.50 6.88
C GLU A 160 18.21 2.19 7.27
N LEU A 161 18.01 1.49 8.39
CA LEU A 161 16.69 1.15 8.93
C LEU A 161 16.32 2.02 10.14
N LEU A 162 15.02 2.15 10.40
CA LEU A 162 14.47 2.73 11.63
C LEU A 162 14.82 1.86 12.85
N ASP A 163 15.25 2.50 13.94
CA ASP A 163 15.37 1.88 15.26
C ASP A 163 13.99 1.42 15.77
N GLU A 164 13.96 0.60 16.81
CA GLU A 164 12.72 -0.03 17.27
C GLU A 164 11.68 0.99 17.77
N VAL A 165 12.12 2.15 18.27
CA VAL A 165 11.23 3.22 18.75
C VAL A 165 10.79 4.13 17.60
N GLU A 166 11.69 4.44 16.66
CA GLU A 166 11.33 5.07 15.38
C GLU A 166 10.26 4.22 14.64
N THR A 167 10.44 2.90 14.64
CA THR A 167 9.50 1.92 14.07
C THR A 167 8.16 1.92 14.82
N LEU A 168 8.17 1.86 16.16
CA LEU A 168 6.94 1.95 16.97
C LEU A 168 6.20 3.29 16.75
N ARG A 169 6.94 4.40 16.64
CA ARG A 169 6.36 5.73 16.40
C ARG A 169 5.61 5.76 15.06
N LYS A 170 6.25 5.33 13.98
CA LYS A 170 5.64 5.22 12.64
C LYS A 170 4.41 4.30 12.64
N ALA A 171 4.50 3.16 13.34
CA ALA A 171 3.38 2.22 13.50
C ALA A 171 2.20 2.82 14.27
N SER A 172 2.44 3.43 15.44
CA SER A 172 1.38 4.00 16.29
C SER A 172 0.63 5.17 15.64
N LEU A 173 1.32 6.02 14.88
CA LEU A 173 0.70 7.09 14.10
C LEU A 173 -0.13 6.57 12.92
N ASN A 174 0.38 5.57 12.18
CA ASN A 174 -0.32 5.00 11.02
C ASN A 174 -1.54 4.16 11.43
N LEU A 175 -1.43 3.39 12.51
CA LEU A 175 -2.44 2.41 12.93
C LEU A 175 -3.44 2.91 13.98
N ALA A 176 -2.98 3.55 15.05
CA ALA A 176 -3.83 4.01 16.15
C ALA A 176 -4.02 5.54 16.18
N GLY A 177 -3.35 6.28 15.29
CA GLY A 177 -3.47 7.74 15.24
C GLY A 177 -2.94 8.46 16.48
N ARG A 178 -2.01 7.83 17.22
CA ARG A 178 -1.42 8.37 18.45
C ARG A 178 0.11 8.29 18.40
N LEU A 179 0.77 9.03 19.29
CA LEU A 179 2.18 8.79 19.59
C LEU A 179 2.33 7.58 20.54
N PRO A 180 3.52 6.97 20.62
CA PRO A 180 3.86 6.05 21.70
C PRO A 180 3.77 6.76 23.06
N THR A 181 3.40 6.03 24.10
CA THR A 181 3.47 6.49 25.48
C THR A 181 4.93 6.44 25.98
N PRO A 182 5.32 7.27 26.98
CA PRO A 182 6.65 7.20 27.58
C PRO A 182 6.98 5.81 28.15
N GLU A 183 5.98 5.08 28.64
CA GLU A 183 6.09 3.70 29.11
C GLU A 183 6.38 2.70 27.99
N GLU A 184 5.75 2.85 26.82
CA GLU A 184 6.05 2.05 25.62
C GLU A 184 7.46 2.37 25.08
N GLU A 185 7.82 3.65 24.90
CA GLU A 185 9.16 4.04 24.44
C GLU A 185 10.24 3.48 25.37
N ALA A 186 10.09 3.64 26.69
CA ALA A 186 11.05 3.14 27.67
C ALA A 186 11.15 1.61 27.70
N SER A 187 10.05 0.90 27.37
CA SER A 187 10.04 -0.56 27.29
C SER A 187 10.76 -1.06 26.03
N VAL A 188 10.53 -0.42 24.88
CA VAL A 188 11.22 -0.74 23.63
C VAL A 188 12.71 -0.41 23.71
N ILE A 189 13.10 0.73 24.29
CA ILE A 189 14.52 1.07 24.55
C ILE A 189 15.22 0.02 25.43
N ALA A 190 14.48 -0.63 26.34
CA ALA A 190 15.04 -1.63 27.25
C ALA A 190 15.06 -3.07 26.72
N GLY A 191 14.14 -3.41 25.80
CA GLY A 191 13.95 -4.78 25.29
C GLY A 191 14.22 -4.99 23.79
N GLY A 192 14.38 -3.91 23.01
CA GLY A 192 14.57 -3.97 21.56
C GLY A 192 13.42 -4.66 20.83
N GLU A 193 13.75 -5.46 19.81
CA GLU A 193 12.80 -6.12 18.91
C GLU A 193 11.73 -6.98 19.63
N GLU A 194 12.07 -7.65 20.75
CA GLU A 194 11.11 -8.44 21.54
C GLU A 194 10.06 -7.53 22.24
N ALA A 195 10.47 -6.35 22.70
CA ALA A 195 9.55 -5.37 23.29
C ALA A 195 8.76 -4.59 22.23
N LEU A 196 9.32 -4.38 21.03
CA LEU A 196 8.59 -3.86 19.88
C LEU A 196 7.46 -4.82 19.46
N ASP A 197 7.76 -6.11 19.34
CA ASP A 197 6.78 -7.11 18.93
C ASP A 197 5.57 -7.21 19.89
N LEU A 198 5.83 -7.04 21.20
CA LEU A 198 4.79 -6.95 22.24
C LEU A 198 4.02 -5.62 22.18
N ALA A 199 4.68 -4.48 21.97
CA ALA A 199 4.00 -3.19 21.82
C ALA A 199 3.07 -3.18 20.58
N LEU A 200 3.47 -3.84 19.50
CA LEU A 200 2.61 -4.02 18.32
C LEU A 200 1.42 -4.95 18.60
N ASP A 201 1.54 -5.94 19.49
CA ASP A 201 0.42 -6.80 19.89
C ASP A 201 -0.67 -6.06 20.66
N ASP A 202 -0.30 -5.12 21.53
CA ASP A 202 -1.27 -4.25 22.23
C ASP A 202 -1.85 -3.20 21.26
N LEU A 203 -1.02 -2.57 20.43
CA LEU A 203 -1.43 -1.58 19.41
C LEU A 203 -2.48 -2.14 18.44
N LEU A 204 -2.27 -3.37 17.94
CA LEU A 204 -3.18 -4.07 17.03
C LEU A 204 -4.46 -4.60 17.70
N ARG A 205 -4.73 -4.19 18.95
CA ARG A 205 -5.97 -4.47 19.69
C ARG A 205 -6.72 -3.21 20.13
N GLU A 206 -6.21 -2.01 19.81
CA GLU A 206 -6.90 -0.74 20.06
C GLU A 206 -8.04 -0.50 19.07
N GLU A 207 -9.12 0.16 19.51
CA GLU A 207 -10.27 0.47 18.64
C GLU A 207 -9.90 1.36 17.45
N ALA A 208 -8.91 2.24 17.59
CA ALA A 208 -8.38 3.05 16.50
C ALA A 208 -7.73 2.20 15.37
N PHE A 209 -7.17 1.03 15.69
CA PHE A 209 -6.69 0.10 14.67
C PHE A 209 -7.85 -0.51 13.86
N TYR A 210 -9.00 -0.79 14.48
CA TYR A 210 -10.18 -1.27 13.74
C TYR A 210 -10.80 -0.17 12.86
N ASP A 211 -10.84 1.08 13.32
CA ASP A 211 -11.18 2.24 12.47
C ASP A 211 -10.24 2.36 11.26
N ARG A 212 -8.93 2.20 11.48
CA ARG A 212 -7.93 2.19 10.40
C ARG A 212 -8.10 0.99 9.46
N LEU A 213 -8.47 -0.18 9.96
CA LEU A 213 -8.73 -1.36 9.16
C LEU A 213 -9.96 -1.20 8.26
N VAL A 214 -11.02 -0.55 8.77
CA VAL A 214 -12.19 -0.13 7.97
C VAL A 214 -11.78 0.84 6.86
N GLU A 215 -10.93 1.83 7.17
CA GLU A 215 -10.38 2.78 6.17
C GLU A 215 -9.58 2.05 5.08
N ILE A 216 -8.70 1.12 5.46
CA ILE A 216 -7.88 0.31 4.54
C ILE A 216 -8.75 -0.51 3.60
N TYR A 217 -9.71 -1.29 4.12
CA TYR A 217 -10.53 -2.13 3.25
C TYR A 217 -11.56 -1.33 2.44
N ASN A 218 -11.94 -0.12 2.86
CA ASN A 218 -12.72 0.78 2.02
C ASN A 218 -11.94 1.29 0.80
N ASP A 219 -10.61 1.49 0.87
CA ASP A 219 -9.82 1.88 -0.30
C ASP A 219 -9.90 0.84 -1.45
N HIS A 220 -10.24 -0.41 -1.14
CA HIS A 220 -10.45 -1.49 -2.12
C HIS A 220 -11.93 -1.76 -2.42
N PHE A 221 -12.77 -1.91 -1.39
CA PHE A 221 -14.20 -2.22 -1.55
C PHE A 221 -15.06 -1.01 -1.95
N LEU A 222 -14.61 0.22 -1.65
CA LEU A 222 -15.19 1.49 -2.08
C LEU A 222 -16.66 1.67 -1.69
N VAL A 223 -17.02 1.27 -0.48
CA VAL A 223 -18.40 1.23 0.03
C VAL A 223 -18.85 2.55 0.67
N ASP A 224 -17.93 3.41 1.10
CA ASP A 224 -18.24 4.73 1.66
C ASP A 224 -19.01 5.65 0.69
N LYS A 225 -19.04 5.30 -0.61
CA LYS A 225 -19.94 5.83 -1.64
C LYS A 225 -21.40 5.93 -1.17
N TYR A 226 -21.83 5.00 -0.31
CA TYR A 226 -23.21 4.90 0.16
C TYR A 226 -23.47 5.60 1.50
N LEU A 227 -22.46 6.24 2.13
CA LEU A 227 -22.63 7.06 3.33
C LEU A 227 -23.56 8.29 3.17
N PRO A 228 -23.61 9.00 2.01
CA PRO A 228 -24.47 10.18 1.88
C PRO A 228 -25.96 9.84 1.99
N ASN A 229 -26.72 10.72 2.66
CA ASN A 229 -28.17 10.64 2.83
C ASN A 229 -28.68 9.30 3.41
N VAL A 230 -29.22 8.45 2.54
CA VAL A 230 -29.75 7.10 2.78
C VAL A 230 -29.34 6.16 1.65
N ASN A 231 -28.27 6.49 0.93
CA ASN A 231 -27.87 5.82 -0.32
C ASN A 231 -27.65 4.30 -0.17
N ALA A 232 -27.34 3.79 1.04
CA ALA A 232 -27.19 2.36 1.30
C ALA A 232 -28.55 1.68 1.59
N ILE A 233 -29.44 2.38 2.29
CA ILE A 233 -30.80 1.92 2.61
C ILE A 233 -31.68 1.91 1.35
N ASP A 234 -31.48 2.86 0.43
CA ASP A 234 -32.17 2.94 -0.86
C ASP A 234 -31.87 1.73 -1.79
N LEU A 235 -30.86 0.90 -1.48
CA LEU A 235 -30.56 -0.36 -2.17
C LEU A 235 -31.42 -1.53 -1.67
N LEU A 236 -32.05 -1.41 -0.50
CA LEU A 236 -32.78 -2.50 0.15
C LEU A 236 -34.22 -2.57 -0.41
N ASP A 237 -34.57 -3.71 -1.02
CA ASP A 237 -35.91 -3.95 -1.55
C ASP A 237 -36.95 -3.93 -0.40
N GLY A 238 -37.89 -2.99 -0.44
CA GLY A 238 -38.90 -2.81 0.61
C GLY A 238 -39.94 -3.93 0.73
N ALA A 239 -39.94 -4.94 -0.15
CA ALA A 239 -40.71 -6.18 0.03
C ALA A 239 -39.93 -7.25 0.82
N ASP A 240 -38.60 -7.29 0.66
CA ASP A 240 -37.71 -8.16 1.45
C ASP A 240 -37.39 -7.52 2.82
N TYR A 241 -37.23 -6.19 2.87
CA TYR A 241 -36.87 -5.39 4.04
C TYR A 241 -37.91 -4.28 4.35
N PRO A 242 -39.12 -4.63 4.81
CA PRO A 242 -40.21 -3.67 5.03
C PRO A 242 -39.97 -2.66 6.17
N ASN A 243 -38.92 -2.85 6.97
CA ASN A 243 -38.54 -1.95 8.06
C ASN A 243 -37.46 -0.93 7.66
N SER A 244 -37.04 -0.88 6.39
CA SER A 244 -35.81 -0.17 5.99
C SER A 244 -35.75 1.30 6.41
N TYR A 245 -36.89 2.00 6.38
CA TYR A 245 -37.04 3.41 6.82
C TYR A 245 -37.71 3.58 8.19
N TRP A 246 -37.51 2.65 9.15
CA TRP A 246 -38.14 2.67 10.48
C TRP A 246 -38.00 4.00 11.23
N PHE A 247 -36.87 4.70 11.05
CA PHE A 247 -36.57 5.99 11.65
C PHE A 247 -37.53 7.11 11.22
N GLU A 248 -38.23 7.00 10.08
CA GLU A 248 -39.25 7.99 9.68
C GLU A 248 -40.50 7.98 10.58
N ALA A 249 -40.63 7.01 11.50
CA ALA A 249 -41.61 7.05 12.59
C ALA A 249 -41.20 7.95 13.78
N ILE A 250 -39.93 8.37 13.86
CA ILE A 250 -39.40 9.19 14.97
C ILE A 250 -39.84 10.65 14.80
N THR A 251 -40.58 11.15 15.79
CA THR A 251 -41.20 12.48 15.74
C THR A 251 -40.25 13.64 16.04
N ASP A 252 -39.13 13.40 16.72
CA ASP A 252 -38.10 14.41 16.92
C ASP A 252 -37.14 14.46 15.73
N ASP A 253 -36.82 15.66 15.26
CA ASP A 253 -36.00 15.86 14.06
C ASP A 253 -34.52 15.54 14.30
N ALA A 254 -33.98 15.79 15.50
CA ALA A 254 -32.58 15.50 15.79
C ALA A 254 -32.37 13.99 15.99
N GLU A 255 -33.24 13.34 16.77
CA GLU A 255 -33.26 11.90 16.98
C GLU A 255 -33.45 11.15 15.65
N ARG A 256 -34.43 11.55 14.82
CA ARG A 256 -34.64 10.96 13.49
C ARG A 256 -33.44 11.12 12.58
N ASN A 257 -32.84 12.31 12.52
CA ASN A 257 -31.70 12.56 11.66
C ASN A 257 -30.43 11.82 12.14
N ALA A 258 -30.27 11.59 13.45
CA ALA A 258 -29.22 10.74 13.98
C ALA A 258 -29.47 9.26 13.64
N ALA A 259 -30.67 8.74 13.91
CA ALA A 259 -31.03 7.36 13.62
C ALA A 259 -30.92 7.01 12.13
N ARG A 260 -31.31 7.94 11.24
CA ARG A 260 -31.14 7.80 9.78
C ARG A 260 -29.66 7.66 9.39
N ARG A 261 -28.76 8.48 9.97
CA ARG A 261 -27.31 8.37 9.70
C ARG A 261 -26.74 7.07 10.24
N ASN A 262 -26.97 6.74 11.51
CA ASN A 262 -26.43 5.53 12.14
C ASN A 262 -26.89 4.26 11.41
N ALA A 263 -28.15 4.21 10.96
CA ALA A 263 -28.67 3.12 10.14
C ALA A 263 -27.98 3.06 8.77
N ASN A 264 -27.85 4.21 8.06
CA ASN A 264 -27.26 4.23 6.73
C ASN A 264 -25.76 3.92 6.74
N THR A 265 -25.01 4.43 7.72
CA THR A 265 -23.56 4.15 7.88
C THR A 265 -23.31 2.67 8.14
N ALA A 266 -24.04 2.06 9.09
CA ALA A 266 -23.86 0.64 9.41
C ALA A 266 -24.32 -0.31 8.30
N VAL A 267 -25.32 0.08 7.49
CA VAL A 267 -25.67 -0.65 6.27
C VAL A 267 -24.61 -0.46 5.19
N ALA A 268 -24.09 0.75 4.98
CA ALA A 268 -23.05 1.04 3.99
C ALA A 268 -21.74 0.29 4.26
N ARG A 269 -21.30 0.27 5.53
CA ARG A 269 -20.01 -0.30 5.96
C ARG A 269 -20.07 -1.78 6.35
N GLU A 270 -21.22 -2.44 6.23
CA GLU A 270 -21.46 -3.87 6.53
C GLU A 270 -20.24 -4.79 6.23
N VAL A 271 -19.61 -4.65 5.07
CA VAL A 271 -18.46 -5.48 4.64
C VAL A 271 -17.11 -5.11 5.26
N THR A 272 -16.86 -3.85 5.54
CA THR A 272 -15.64 -3.38 6.21
C THR A 272 -15.72 -3.58 7.72
N GLU A 273 -16.92 -3.52 8.27
CA GLU A 273 -17.19 -3.82 9.69
C GLU A 273 -17.14 -5.33 9.93
N LEU A 274 -17.50 -6.18 8.95
CA LEU A 274 -17.24 -7.63 9.00
C LEU A 274 -15.73 -7.93 9.04
N VAL A 275 -14.92 -7.21 8.24
CA VAL A 275 -13.46 -7.29 8.30
C VAL A 275 -12.94 -6.92 9.69
N ALA A 276 -13.43 -5.81 10.27
CA ALA A 276 -13.07 -5.38 11.63
C ALA A 276 -13.53 -6.38 12.71
N HIS A 277 -14.74 -6.94 12.60
CA HIS A 277 -15.30 -7.94 13.51
C HIS A 277 -14.46 -9.22 13.55
N VAL A 278 -14.12 -9.77 12.38
CA VAL A 278 -13.32 -11.01 12.28
C VAL A 278 -11.94 -10.85 12.95
N VAL A 279 -11.29 -9.70 12.80
CA VAL A 279 -10.01 -9.41 13.48
C VAL A 279 -10.21 -9.06 14.96
N ARG A 280 -11.26 -8.32 15.34
CA ARG A 280 -11.55 -8.01 16.75
C ARG A 280 -11.84 -9.27 17.58
N GLU A 281 -12.43 -10.29 16.97
CA GLU A 281 -12.81 -11.56 17.61
C GLU A 281 -11.72 -12.67 17.57
N ASP A 282 -10.47 -12.35 17.19
CA ASP A 282 -9.35 -13.32 17.05
C ASP A 282 -9.69 -14.52 16.13
N ARG A 283 -10.39 -14.29 15.00
CA ARG A 283 -10.84 -15.36 14.08
C ARG A 283 -10.00 -15.47 12.80
N PRO A 284 -9.92 -16.67 12.17
CA PRO A 284 -9.28 -16.86 10.88
C PRO A 284 -9.84 -15.90 9.83
N PHE A 285 -8.98 -15.08 9.23
CA PHE A 285 -9.41 -13.99 8.35
C PHE A 285 -10.15 -14.45 7.08
N THR A 286 -10.03 -15.73 6.71
CA THR A 286 -10.91 -16.41 5.74
C THR A 286 -12.41 -16.33 6.08
N GLU A 287 -12.78 -16.00 7.31
CA GLU A 287 -14.17 -15.80 7.75
C GLU A 287 -14.85 -14.61 7.05
N ILE A 288 -14.10 -13.61 6.54
CA ILE A 288 -14.70 -12.51 5.76
C ILE A 288 -15.40 -13.01 4.47
N LEU A 289 -15.04 -14.19 3.98
CA LEU A 289 -15.71 -14.87 2.86
C LEU A 289 -16.61 -16.01 3.34
N THR A 290 -16.21 -16.73 4.40
CA THR A 290 -16.88 -17.98 4.81
C THR A 290 -17.95 -17.81 5.90
N ALA A 291 -18.12 -16.60 6.46
CA ALA A 291 -19.17 -16.27 7.41
C ALA A 291 -20.58 -16.59 6.86
N ASP A 292 -21.35 -17.37 7.62
CA ASP A 292 -22.77 -17.65 7.33
C ASP A 292 -23.73 -16.64 8.01
N TYR A 293 -23.20 -15.44 8.29
CA TYR A 293 -23.83 -14.28 8.93
C TYR A 293 -23.34 -12.97 8.28
N THR A 294 -23.98 -11.87 8.67
CA THR A 294 -23.49 -10.49 8.46
C THR A 294 -23.43 -9.76 9.81
N VAL A 295 -22.75 -8.62 9.88
CA VAL A 295 -22.69 -7.79 11.11
C VAL A 295 -23.70 -6.65 11.06
N VAL A 296 -24.30 -6.34 12.21
CA VAL A 296 -25.28 -5.25 12.38
C VAL A 296 -25.05 -4.51 13.69
N ASN A 297 -25.35 -3.22 13.72
CA ASN A 297 -25.39 -2.40 14.94
C ASN A 297 -26.85 -2.19 15.41
N PRO A 298 -27.13 -1.49 16.53
CA PRO A 298 -28.49 -1.29 17.03
C PRO A 298 -29.46 -0.60 16.04
N TRP A 299 -28.96 0.06 15.00
CA TRP A 299 -29.76 0.74 13.98
C TRP A 299 -29.96 -0.10 12.71
N SER A 300 -28.90 -0.73 12.17
CA SER A 300 -29.04 -1.60 11.00
C SER A 300 -29.79 -2.89 11.32
N ALA A 301 -29.71 -3.40 12.55
CA ALA A 301 -30.54 -4.52 13.01
C ALA A 301 -32.04 -4.24 12.85
N GLN A 302 -32.49 -3.02 13.15
CA GLN A 302 -33.89 -2.58 12.97
C GLN A 302 -34.25 -2.44 11.49
N THR A 303 -33.36 -1.88 10.67
CA THR A 303 -33.50 -1.75 9.20
C THR A 303 -33.70 -3.11 8.53
N TYR A 304 -32.91 -4.12 8.92
CA TYR A 304 -33.06 -5.51 8.44
C TYR A 304 -34.18 -6.30 9.13
N GLY A 305 -34.78 -5.78 10.21
CA GLY A 305 -35.83 -6.47 10.97
C GLY A 305 -35.36 -7.68 11.80
N VAL A 306 -34.06 -7.75 12.12
CA VAL A 306 -33.47 -8.82 12.94
C VAL A 306 -33.44 -8.42 14.42
N ASN A 307 -33.53 -9.41 15.31
CA ASN A 307 -33.46 -9.19 16.76
C ASN A 307 -32.09 -9.67 17.27
N VAL A 308 -31.24 -8.73 17.66
CA VAL A 308 -29.89 -8.95 18.19
C VAL A 308 -29.81 -8.28 19.57
N ASN A 309 -29.00 -8.83 20.48
CA ASN A 309 -28.75 -8.23 21.79
C ASN A 309 -27.42 -7.47 21.76
N PHE A 310 -27.46 -6.22 22.22
CA PHE A 310 -26.30 -5.34 22.33
C PHE A 310 -26.01 -5.02 23.81
N ALA A 311 -24.75 -4.78 24.15
CA ALA A 311 -24.28 -4.42 25.48
C ALA A 311 -24.63 -2.95 25.82
N ASP A 312 -24.43 -2.02 24.87
CA ASP A 312 -24.96 -0.67 24.90
C ASP A 312 -25.74 -0.37 23.61
N PRO A 313 -27.09 -0.49 23.61
CA PRO A 313 -27.94 -0.10 22.49
C PRO A 313 -27.86 1.39 22.08
N GLY A 314 -27.09 2.22 22.80
CA GLY A 314 -26.76 3.59 22.45
C GLY A 314 -25.46 3.76 21.65
N ASP A 315 -24.64 2.71 21.50
CA ASP A 315 -23.36 2.77 20.77
C ASP A 315 -23.55 2.44 19.27
N PRO A 316 -23.29 3.39 18.34
CA PRO A 316 -23.34 3.11 16.90
C PRO A 316 -22.22 2.19 16.41
N ASN A 317 -21.16 2.00 17.19
CA ASN A 317 -19.98 1.21 16.82
C ASN A 317 -20.01 -0.21 17.41
N GLU A 318 -20.98 -0.54 18.27
CA GLU A 318 -21.20 -1.93 18.70
C GLU A 318 -21.83 -2.74 17.56
N TYR A 319 -21.02 -3.57 16.90
CA TYR A 319 -21.48 -4.53 15.89
C TYR A 319 -21.62 -5.94 16.47
N ALA A 320 -22.66 -6.65 16.04
CA ALA A 320 -22.94 -8.03 16.44
C ALA A 320 -23.53 -8.84 15.28
N GLU A 321 -23.43 -10.17 15.37
CA GLU A 321 -23.76 -11.09 14.28
C GLU A 321 -25.28 -11.26 14.06
N ALA A 322 -25.70 -11.24 12.80
CA ALA A 322 -27.07 -11.49 12.38
C ALA A 322 -27.17 -12.37 11.13
N LYS A 323 -28.20 -13.22 11.07
CA LYS A 323 -28.52 -14.03 9.89
C LYS A 323 -29.79 -13.51 9.24
N LEU A 324 -29.62 -12.74 8.17
CA LEU A 324 -30.72 -12.14 7.40
C LEU A 324 -31.65 -13.26 6.86
N PRO A 325 -32.99 -13.19 7.09
CA PRO A 325 -33.90 -14.27 6.71
C PRO A 325 -33.91 -14.57 5.20
N GLY A 326 -33.77 -15.85 4.84
CA GLY A 326 -33.80 -16.29 3.43
C GLY A 326 -32.53 -15.99 2.63
N ILE A 327 -31.51 -15.36 3.24
CA ILE A 327 -30.22 -15.09 2.61
C ILE A 327 -29.24 -16.25 2.88
N PRO A 328 -28.68 -16.89 1.83
CA PRO A 328 -27.56 -17.80 1.96
C PRO A 328 -26.27 -16.99 2.00
N HIS A 329 -25.82 -16.63 3.20
CA HIS A 329 -24.60 -15.85 3.47
C HIS A 329 -23.31 -16.58 3.10
N ALA A 330 -22.38 -15.84 2.51
CA ALA A 330 -20.97 -16.14 2.28
C ALA A 330 -20.18 -14.82 2.43
N GLY A 331 -20.24 -14.26 3.64
CA GLY A 331 -19.61 -12.99 4.04
C GLY A 331 -19.75 -11.86 3.01
N VAL A 332 -18.63 -11.20 2.72
CA VAL A 332 -18.53 -10.06 1.79
C VAL A 332 -19.16 -10.35 0.42
N LEU A 333 -19.04 -11.57 -0.12
CA LEU A 333 -19.55 -11.91 -1.45
C LEU A 333 -21.08 -11.79 -1.56
N THR A 334 -21.78 -11.86 -0.43
CA THR A 334 -23.25 -11.87 -0.34
C THR A 334 -23.84 -10.63 0.32
N SER A 335 -23.02 -9.67 0.73
CA SER A 335 -23.49 -8.38 1.20
C SER A 335 -24.25 -7.63 0.11
N HIS A 336 -25.35 -7.00 0.49
CA HIS A 336 -26.14 -6.15 -0.38
C HIS A 336 -25.29 -5.01 -0.96
N ILE A 337 -24.33 -4.49 -0.18
CA ILE A 337 -23.46 -3.40 -0.61
C ILE A 337 -22.44 -3.88 -1.61
N PHE A 338 -21.74 -4.99 -1.36
CA PHE A 338 -20.77 -5.55 -2.33
C PHE A 338 -21.44 -5.88 -3.67
N LEU A 339 -22.61 -6.54 -3.62
CA LEU A 339 -23.37 -6.93 -4.79
C LEU A 339 -23.91 -5.75 -5.63
N ASN A 340 -24.17 -4.59 -5.00
CA ASN A 340 -24.59 -3.37 -5.68
C ASN A 340 -23.41 -2.45 -6.07
N ARG A 341 -22.32 -2.46 -5.30
CA ARG A 341 -21.08 -1.69 -5.59
C ARG A 341 -20.36 -2.22 -6.82
N PHE A 342 -20.47 -3.54 -7.02
CA PHE A 342 -19.99 -4.26 -8.19
C PHE A 342 -21.18 -4.92 -8.91
N PRO A 343 -22.01 -4.13 -9.61
CA PRO A 343 -23.28 -4.61 -10.15
C PRO A 343 -23.09 -5.59 -11.31
N THR A 344 -24.09 -6.43 -11.51
CA THR A 344 -24.26 -7.31 -12.67
C THR A 344 -25.26 -6.72 -13.66
N THR A 345 -25.28 -7.24 -14.90
CA THR A 345 -26.34 -6.95 -15.88
C THR A 345 -26.63 -8.19 -16.72
N ALA A 346 -27.78 -8.25 -17.40
CA ALA A 346 -28.13 -9.32 -18.33
C ALA A 346 -27.09 -9.58 -19.46
N THR A 347 -26.21 -8.62 -19.76
CA THR A 347 -25.09 -8.76 -20.72
C THR A 347 -23.74 -9.06 -20.05
N ASN A 348 -23.50 -8.53 -18.85
CA ASN A 348 -22.28 -8.78 -18.09
C ASN A 348 -22.30 -10.14 -17.37
N ARG A 349 -23.46 -10.59 -16.90
CA ARG A 349 -23.70 -11.91 -16.28
C ARG A 349 -22.66 -12.25 -15.22
N ASN A 350 -22.57 -11.39 -14.19
CA ASN A 350 -21.66 -11.45 -13.05
C ASN A 350 -20.15 -11.37 -13.35
N ARG A 351 -19.72 -11.21 -14.61
CA ARG A 351 -18.29 -11.05 -14.97
C ARG A 351 -17.63 -9.86 -14.27
N HIS A 352 -18.39 -8.82 -13.91
CA HIS A 352 -17.88 -7.70 -13.11
C HIS A 352 -17.58 -8.11 -11.66
N ARG A 353 -18.54 -8.77 -10.98
CA ARG A 353 -18.35 -9.35 -9.64
C ARG A 353 -17.17 -10.32 -9.63
N SER A 354 -17.10 -11.19 -10.63
CA SER A 354 -15.98 -12.12 -10.85
C SER A 354 -14.62 -11.41 -10.93
N ARG A 355 -14.45 -10.37 -11.76
CA ARG A 355 -13.20 -9.59 -11.81
C ARG A 355 -12.81 -9.04 -10.43
N MET A 356 -13.77 -8.51 -9.68
CA MET A 356 -13.52 -7.91 -8.36
C MET A 356 -13.14 -8.96 -7.32
N ILE A 357 -13.74 -10.15 -7.37
CA ILE A 357 -13.35 -11.30 -6.54
C ILE A 357 -11.89 -11.69 -6.80
N TYR A 358 -11.47 -11.78 -8.07
CA TYR A 358 -10.08 -12.05 -8.43
C TYR A 358 -9.11 -10.93 -7.98
N ARG A 359 -9.53 -9.66 -8.07
CA ARG A 359 -8.70 -8.49 -7.67
C ARG A 359 -8.51 -8.39 -6.15
N PHE A 360 -9.51 -8.72 -5.34
CA PHE A 360 -9.49 -8.50 -3.88
C PHE A 360 -9.09 -9.73 -3.06
N PHE A 361 -9.32 -10.94 -3.58
CA PHE A 361 -9.17 -12.18 -2.81
C PHE A 361 -8.25 -13.22 -3.47
N LEU A 362 -7.64 -12.92 -4.63
CA LEU A 362 -6.78 -13.84 -5.37
C LEU A 362 -5.59 -13.15 -6.07
N ALA A 363 -5.23 -11.93 -5.66
CA ALA A 363 -4.09 -11.15 -6.17
C ALA A 363 -4.02 -10.97 -7.71
N THR A 364 -5.14 -11.15 -8.44
CA THR A 364 -5.17 -11.29 -9.91
C THR A 364 -6.04 -10.20 -10.55
N ASP A 365 -5.46 -9.26 -11.33
CA ASP A 365 -6.29 -8.41 -12.21
C ASP A 365 -6.49 -9.08 -13.57
N ILE A 366 -7.67 -9.68 -13.76
CA ILE A 366 -8.05 -10.36 -15.00
C ILE A 366 -7.90 -9.47 -16.26
N LEU A 367 -7.91 -8.14 -16.13
CA LEU A 367 -7.72 -7.25 -17.28
C LEU A 367 -6.27 -7.10 -17.77
N LYS A 368 -5.27 -7.59 -17.02
CA LYS A 368 -3.88 -7.66 -17.48
C LYS A 368 -3.56 -8.93 -18.29
N LEU A 369 -4.23 -10.05 -17.98
CA LEU A 369 -3.92 -11.40 -18.47
C LEU A 369 -3.95 -11.60 -20.00
N ALA A 370 -4.51 -10.66 -20.76
CA ALA A 370 -4.49 -10.62 -22.22
C ALA A 370 -4.85 -9.23 -22.76
N GLU A 371 -4.22 -8.82 -23.86
CA GLU A 371 -4.71 -7.68 -24.67
C GLU A 371 -6.07 -8.01 -25.31
N ARG A 372 -6.95 -7.00 -25.41
CA ARG A 372 -8.23 -7.14 -26.11
C ARG A 372 -8.01 -7.03 -27.63
N PRO A 373 -8.72 -7.83 -28.46
CA PRO A 373 -8.64 -7.74 -29.92
C PRO A 373 -8.83 -6.32 -30.46
N ILE A 374 -7.80 -5.80 -31.13
CA ILE A 374 -7.79 -4.44 -31.71
C ILE A 374 -8.79 -4.32 -32.88
N ASP A 375 -9.08 -5.43 -33.57
CA ASP A 375 -10.11 -5.50 -34.62
C ASP A 375 -11.21 -6.53 -34.26
N PRO A 376 -12.33 -6.08 -33.66
CA PRO A 376 -13.49 -6.94 -33.39
C PRO A 376 -14.16 -7.52 -34.64
N SER A 377 -13.83 -7.06 -35.86
CA SER A 377 -14.38 -7.61 -37.11
C SER A 377 -13.63 -8.85 -37.63
N ALA A 378 -12.46 -9.16 -37.05
CA ALA A 378 -11.76 -10.43 -37.27
C ALA A 378 -12.44 -11.62 -36.55
N ILE A 379 -13.27 -11.34 -35.54
CA ILE A 379 -13.98 -12.35 -34.74
C ILE A 379 -15.09 -12.98 -35.60
N THR A 380 -14.95 -14.28 -35.91
CA THR A 380 -15.86 -15.03 -36.80
C THR A 380 -16.56 -16.22 -36.12
N SER A 381 -16.23 -16.47 -34.86
CA SER A 381 -16.87 -17.46 -33.98
C SER A 381 -18.32 -17.06 -33.62
N PHE A 382 -19.16 -18.05 -33.32
CA PHE A 382 -20.54 -17.79 -32.89
C PHE A 382 -20.59 -17.45 -31.39
N ASN A 383 -19.69 -18.04 -30.62
CA ASN A 383 -19.50 -17.78 -29.20
C ASN A 383 -18.02 -17.44 -28.93
N PRO A 384 -17.59 -16.20 -29.20
CA PRO A 384 -16.18 -15.82 -29.04
C PRO A 384 -15.64 -16.10 -27.64
N THR A 385 -16.47 -15.90 -26.61
CA THR A 385 -16.08 -16.14 -25.22
C THR A 385 -15.72 -17.59 -24.88
N ARG A 386 -16.11 -18.58 -25.71
CA ARG A 386 -15.66 -19.98 -25.57
C ARG A 386 -14.92 -20.56 -26.79
N GLU A 387 -14.94 -19.88 -27.93
CA GLU A 387 -14.44 -20.41 -29.21
C GLU A 387 -13.23 -19.62 -29.74
N ASP A 388 -13.05 -18.35 -29.32
CA ASP A 388 -11.95 -17.50 -29.78
C ASP A 388 -10.78 -17.52 -28.76
N PRO A 389 -9.53 -17.80 -29.17
CA PRO A 389 -8.37 -17.81 -28.28
C PRO A 389 -8.22 -16.49 -27.49
N SER A 390 -8.48 -15.38 -28.18
CA SER A 390 -8.33 -14.00 -27.69
C SER A 390 -9.36 -13.61 -26.63
N CYS A 391 -10.41 -14.42 -26.45
CA CYS A 391 -11.43 -14.20 -25.43
C CYS A 391 -11.43 -15.31 -24.37
N THR A 392 -11.26 -16.58 -24.78
CA THR A 392 -11.10 -17.72 -23.84
C THR A 392 -9.99 -17.47 -22.83
N ALA A 393 -8.88 -16.86 -23.28
CA ALA A 393 -7.93 -16.02 -22.53
C ALA A 393 -8.29 -15.73 -21.06
N CYS A 394 -9.31 -14.88 -20.87
CA CYS A 394 -9.81 -14.46 -19.57
C CYS A 394 -11.11 -15.19 -19.22
N HIS A 395 -11.94 -15.52 -20.20
CA HIS A 395 -13.27 -16.06 -19.97
C HIS A 395 -13.28 -17.47 -19.37
N ALA A 396 -12.24 -18.28 -19.60
CA ALA A 396 -12.09 -19.59 -18.95
C ALA A 396 -11.98 -19.48 -17.42
N ALA A 397 -11.33 -18.44 -16.89
CA ALA A 397 -11.22 -18.17 -15.45
C ALA A 397 -12.40 -17.31 -14.92
N LEU A 398 -12.86 -16.36 -15.73
CA LEU A 398 -13.84 -15.34 -15.33
C LEU A 398 -15.28 -15.87 -15.27
N ASP A 399 -15.69 -16.69 -16.26
CA ASP A 399 -17.08 -17.15 -16.39
C ASP A 399 -17.50 -18.18 -15.32
N PRO A 400 -16.66 -19.13 -14.87
CA PRO A 400 -17.03 -20.06 -13.80
C PRO A 400 -17.35 -19.36 -12.48
N VAL A 401 -16.51 -18.40 -12.07
CA VAL A 401 -16.72 -17.58 -10.87
C VAL A 401 -17.94 -16.66 -11.01
N ALA A 402 -18.19 -16.15 -12.21
CA ALA A 402 -19.43 -15.43 -12.52
C ALA A 402 -20.68 -16.34 -12.41
N GLY A 403 -20.55 -17.62 -12.77
CA GLY A 403 -21.57 -18.65 -12.62
C GLY A 403 -21.83 -19.04 -11.17
N ALA A 404 -20.82 -19.03 -10.30
CA ALA A 404 -21.03 -19.24 -8.87
C ALA A 404 -21.88 -18.11 -8.22
N MET A 405 -21.84 -16.90 -8.80
CA MET A 405 -22.68 -15.77 -8.38
C MET A 405 -24.09 -15.75 -9.03
N GLN A 406 -24.49 -16.78 -9.79
CA GLN A 406 -25.73 -16.80 -10.59
C GLN A 406 -27.03 -16.48 -9.84
N ASN A 407 -27.08 -16.73 -8.52
CA ASN A 407 -28.30 -16.56 -7.72
C ASN A 407 -28.59 -15.11 -7.30
N TRP A 408 -27.74 -14.16 -7.68
CA TRP A 408 -27.78 -12.78 -7.19
C TRP A 408 -28.10 -11.81 -8.33
N ASP A 409 -29.25 -11.15 -8.26
CA ASP A 409 -29.75 -10.32 -9.37
C ASP A 409 -29.05 -8.95 -9.50
N GLU A 410 -29.53 -8.12 -10.44
CA GLU A 410 -29.01 -6.78 -10.72
C GLU A 410 -29.13 -5.81 -9.53
N ALA A 411 -30.03 -6.07 -8.58
CA ALA A 411 -30.21 -5.31 -7.33
C ALA A 411 -29.54 -6.00 -6.11
N GLY A 412 -28.80 -7.09 -6.32
CA GLY A 412 -28.15 -7.84 -5.24
C GLY A 412 -29.11 -8.67 -4.38
N ARG A 413 -30.32 -8.98 -4.86
CA ARG A 413 -31.26 -9.85 -4.15
C ARG A 413 -30.99 -11.32 -4.48
N TYR A 414 -31.15 -12.20 -3.50
CA TYR A 414 -31.12 -13.65 -3.75
C TYR A 414 -32.38 -14.08 -4.53
N ARG A 415 -32.21 -14.42 -5.81
CA ARG A 415 -33.24 -14.79 -6.78
C ARG A 415 -32.66 -15.82 -7.79
N PRO A 416 -32.52 -17.11 -7.41
CA PRO A 416 -32.02 -18.17 -8.31
C PRO A 416 -32.78 -18.25 -9.65
N PRO A 417 -32.09 -18.37 -10.80
CA PRO A 417 -32.74 -18.40 -12.11
C PRO A 417 -33.49 -19.71 -12.37
N GLU A 418 -34.74 -19.63 -12.84
CA GLU A 418 -35.58 -20.82 -13.12
C GLU A 418 -35.00 -21.75 -14.21
N GLU A 419 -34.29 -21.19 -15.19
CA GLU A 419 -33.64 -21.94 -16.28
C GLU A 419 -32.19 -22.36 -15.94
N GLY A 420 -31.68 -21.98 -14.76
CA GLY A 420 -30.29 -22.23 -14.35
C GLY A 420 -29.26 -21.32 -15.02
N TRP A 421 -28.01 -21.79 -15.12
CA TRP A 421 -26.92 -21.05 -15.73
C TRP A 421 -26.95 -21.09 -17.25
N TYR A 422 -26.45 -20.02 -17.88
CA TYR A 422 -26.35 -19.84 -19.33
C TYR A 422 -25.53 -20.96 -20.01
N PRO A 423 -26.13 -21.85 -20.81
CA PRO A 423 -25.44 -22.99 -21.43
C PRO A 423 -24.35 -22.60 -22.44
N GLU A 424 -24.33 -21.35 -22.89
CA GLU A 424 -23.30 -20.78 -23.76
C GLU A 424 -22.09 -20.20 -23.00
N MET A 425 -22.10 -20.16 -21.67
CA MET A 425 -20.93 -19.76 -20.86
C MET A 425 -20.15 -20.99 -20.37
N PHE A 426 -18.98 -20.79 -19.76
CA PHE A 426 -18.34 -21.88 -19.01
C PHE A 426 -19.18 -22.24 -17.78
N HIS A 427 -19.12 -23.50 -17.34
CA HIS A 427 -19.91 -23.97 -16.19
C HIS A 427 -19.51 -23.24 -14.89
N PRO A 428 -20.43 -23.04 -13.94
CA PRO A 428 -20.11 -22.48 -12.63
C PRO A 428 -19.00 -23.29 -11.94
N GLY A 429 -18.04 -22.62 -11.32
CA GLY A 429 -16.85 -23.29 -10.81
C GLY A 429 -15.75 -22.33 -10.38
N PHE A 430 -14.57 -22.87 -10.07
CA PHE A 430 -13.37 -22.14 -9.67
C PHE A 430 -12.11 -22.93 -10.09
N GLY A 431 -11.22 -22.32 -10.87
CA GLY A 431 -10.12 -23.06 -11.50
C GLY A 431 -10.65 -24.24 -12.31
N ASP A 432 -10.04 -25.42 -12.13
CA ASP A 432 -10.50 -26.68 -12.74
C ASP A 432 -11.69 -27.35 -12.01
N ALA A 433 -12.15 -26.80 -10.88
CA ALA A 433 -13.25 -27.37 -10.11
C ALA A 433 -14.62 -26.85 -10.60
N GLU A 434 -15.45 -27.74 -11.15
CA GLU A 434 -16.86 -27.45 -11.43
C GLU A 434 -17.69 -27.45 -10.12
N LEU A 435 -18.71 -26.57 -10.05
CA LEU A 435 -19.67 -26.50 -8.94
C LEU A 435 -20.40 -27.84 -8.75
N PRO A 436 -20.36 -28.46 -7.55
CA PRO A 436 -20.94 -29.79 -7.34
C PRO A 436 -22.44 -29.88 -7.64
N GLY A 437 -22.85 -31.05 -8.15
CA GLY A 437 -24.22 -31.38 -8.51
C GLY A 437 -25.18 -31.44 -7.32
N GLY A 438 -25.64 -30.28 -6.88
CA GLY A 438 -26.55 -30.10 -5.74
C GLY A 438 -26.43 -28.71 -5.12
N ASP A 439 -25.23 -28.12 -5.15
CA ASP A 439 -24.90 -26.84 -4.50
C ASP A 439 -25.29 -25.61 -5.33
N GLN A 440 -26.16 -25.78 -6.34
CA GLN A 440 -26.68 -24.72 -7.21
C GLN A 440 -27.19 -23.51 -6.42
N TYR A 441 -27.89 -23.76 -5.31
CA TYR A 441 -28.46 -22.72 -4.43
C TYR A 441 -27.43 -22.09 -3.47
N ASN A 442 -26.34 -22.81 -3.16
CA ASN A 442 -25.27 -22.42 -2.22
C ASN A 442 -23.96 -22.03 -2.95
N ALA A 443 -24.05 -21.71 -4.24
CA ALA A 443 -22.89 -21.58 -5.11
C ALA A 443 -21.91 -20.46 -4.67
N ALA A 444 -22.41 -19.43 -3.98
CA ALA A 444 -21.59 -18.38 -3.38
C ALA A 444 -20.79 -18.88 -2.16
N GLN A 445 -21.38 -19.70 -1.27
CA GLN A 445 -20.63 -20.36 -0.19
C GLN A 445 -19.59 -21.31 -0.72
N TRP A 446 -19.94 -22.11 -1.73
CA TRP A 446 -19.00 -23.04 -2.33
C TRP A 446 -17.79 -22.27 -2.89
N LEU A 447 -18.01 -21.20 -3.65
CA LEU A 447 -16.94 -20.32 -4.15
C LEU A 447 -16.12 -19.71 -3.01
N ALA A 448 -16.75 -19.17 -1.96
CA ALA A 448 -16.05 -18.62 -0.81
C ALA A 448 -15.14 -19.65 -0.13
N GLN A 449 -15.60 -20.89 0.01
CA GLN A 449 -14.81 -22.00 0.55
C GLN A 449 -13.65 -22.40 -0.37
N GLN A 450 -13.80 -22.32 -1.70
CA GLN A 450 -12.67 -22.52 -2.62
C GLN A 450 -11.63 -21.40 -2.55
N ILE A 451 -12.06 -20.13 -2.49
CA ILE A 451 -11.15 -18.98 -2.38
C ILE A 451 -10.41 -19.01 -1.03
N ALA A 452 -11.10 -19.30 0.07
CA ALA A 452 -10.48 -19.43 1.39
C ALA A 452 -9.45 -20.58 1.51
N GLN A 453 -9.44 -21.52 0.55
CA GLN A 453 -8.49 -22.63 0.47
C GLN A 453 -7.41 -22.40 -0.62
N ASP A 454 -7.47 -21.31 -1.37
CA ASP A 454 -6.50 -20.95 -2.41
C ASP A 454 -5.35 -20.12 -1.79
N PRO A 455 -4.07 -20.51 -1.97
CA PRO A 455 -2.94 -19.76 -1.42
C PRO A 455 -2.92 -18.28 -1.82
N ARG A 456 -3.49 -17.92 -2.98
CA ARG A 456 -3.57 -16.53 -3.43
C ARG A 456 -4.49 -15.66 -2.57
N PHE A 457 -5.36 -16.24 -1.72
CA PHE A 457 -6.07 -15.47 -0.71
C PHE A 457 -5.09 -14.83 0.27
N ALA A 458 -4.11 -15.59 0.77
CA ALA A 458 -3.08 -15.08 1.66
C ALA A 458 -2.26 -13.98 0.97
N THR A 459 -1.71 -14.25 -0.22
CA THR A 459 -1.00 -13.26 -1.05
C THR A 459 -1.83 -11.98 -1.25
N SER A 460 -3.12 -12.11 -1.56
CA SER A 460 -4.00 -10.97 -1.80
C SER A 460 -4.22 -10.09 -0.57
N GLN A 461 -4.25 -10.65 0.64
CA GLN A 461 -4.37 -9.85 1.87
C GLN A 461 -3.02 -9.23 2.27
N VAL A 462 -1.92 -9.96 2.09
CA VAL A 462 -0.56 -9.41 2.27
C VAL A 462 -0.33 -8.21 1.35
N HIS A 463 -0.75 -8.29 0.08
CA HIS A 463 -0.66 -7.17 -0.88
C HIS A 463 -1.48 -5.93 -0.42
N ILE A 464 -2.68 -6.13 0.13
CA ILE A 464 -3.52 -5.06 0.67
C ILE A 464 -2.85 -4.40 1.88
N VAL A 465 -2.36 -5.19 2.85
CA VAL A 465 -1.74 -4.65 4.07
C VAL A 465 -0.38 -4.00 3.76
N PHE A 466 0.41 -4.54 2.82
CA PHE A 466 1.65 -3.91 2.35
C PHE A 466 1.36 -2.53 1.77
N GLN A 467 0.47 -2.42 0.79
CA GLN A 467 0.09 -1.13 0.21
C GLN A 467 -0.53 -0.17 1.24
N ALA A 468 -1.27 -0.71 2.22
CA ALA A 468 -1.82 0.08 3.32
C ALA A 468 -0.77 0.67 4.26
N LEU A 469 0.38 0.01 4.44
CA LEU A 469 1.48 0.41 5.32
C LEU A 469 2.56 1.22 4.60
N THR A 470 3.09 0.74 3.47
CA THR A 470 4.15 1.41 2.68
C THR A 470 3.61 2.53 1.79
N GLY A 471 2.34 2.45 1.37
CA GLY A 471 1.77 3.34 0.35
C GLY A 471 2.08 2.95 -1.09
N ALA A 472 2.96 1.97 -1.32
CA ALA A 472 3.29 1.43 -2.63
C ALA A 472 2.50 0.14 -2.90
N ALA A 473 1.95 -0.01 -4.10
CA ALA A 473 1.45 -1.32 -4.53
C ALA A 473 2.64 -2.27 -4.76
N PRO A 474 2.54 -3.58 -4.43
CA PRO A 474 3.61 -4.54 -4.64
C PRO A 474 4.16 -4.53 -6.06
N LEU A 475 5.47 -4.75 -6.18
CA LEU A 475 6.19 -4.77 -7.44
C LEU A 475 5.62 -5.84 -8.40
N SER A 476 5.65 -5.52 -9.68
CA SER A 476 5.34 -6.43 -10.78
C SER A 476 6.61 -6.68 -11.58
N GLU A 477 6.85 -7.92 -12.00
CA GLU A 477 8.08 -8.26 -12.73
C GLU A 477 8.24 -7.39 -13.99
N PRO A 478 9.43 -6.79 -14.24
CA PRO A 478 9.63 -5.91 -15.38
C PRO A 478 9.42 -6.66 -16.71
N SER A 479 8.64 -6.06 -17.61
CA SER A 479 8.19 -6.71 -18.85
C SER A 479 9.02 -6.39 -20.10
N ASP A 480 9.97 -5.45 -20.02
CA ASP A 480 10.89 -5.12 -21.13
C ASP A 480 12.34 -5.43 -20.75
N PRO A 481 12.91 -6.57 -21.20
CA PRO A 481 14.31 -6.94 -20.97
C PRO A 481 15.33 -6.08 -21.72
N ASN A 482 14.89 -5.05 -22.47
CA ASN A 482 15.76 -4.05 -23.10
C ASN A 482 15.80 -2.72 -22.32
N ALA A 483 15.06 -2.60 -21.21
CA ALA A 483 15.14 -1.45 -20.33
C ALA A 483 16.50 -1.39 -19.61
N PHE A 484 17.06 -0.19 -19.46
CA PHE A 484 18.40 -0.02 -18.86
C PHE A 484 18.44 -0.42 -17.38
N ASP A 485 17.31 -0.29 -16.69
CA ASP A 485 17.06 -0.59 -15.29
C ASP A 485 16.42 -1.99 -15.10
N TYR A 486 16.36 -2.81 -16.15
CA TYR A 486 15.70 -4.12 -16.13
C TYR A 486 16.23 -5.04 -15.02
N LEU A 487 17.55 -5.18 -14.90
CA LEU A 487 18.16 -6.10 -13.94
C LEU A 487 17.92 -5.65 -12.50
N GLY A 488 18.12 -4.36 -12.19
CA GLY A 488 17.87 -3.84 -10.84
C GLY A 488 16.41 -3.99 -10.42
N ARG A 489 15.46 -3.68 -11.32
CA ARG A 489 14.03 -3.93 -11.12
C ARG A 489 13.68 -5.41 -10.95
N LEU A 490 14.40 -6.31 -11.62
CA LEU A 490 14.16 -7.74 -11.53
C LEU A 490 14.55 -8.27 -10.15
N THR A 491 15.75 -7.91 -9.66
CA THR A 491 16.22 -8.22 -8.31
C THR A 491 15.32 -7.59 -7.24
N ALA A 492 14.89 -6.34 -7.43
CA ALA A 492 13.97 -5.66 -6.50
C ALA A 492 12.63 -6.41 -6.36
N PHE A 493 12.06 -6.82 -7.50
CA PHE A 493 10.85 -7.64 -7.53
C PHE A 493 11.06 -9.02 -6.89
N GLU A 494 12.22 -9.66 -7.08
CA GLU A 494 12.53 -10.95 -6.48
C GLU A 494 12.57 -10.90 -4.96
N VAL A 495 13.31 -9.95 -4.39
CA VAL A 495 13.43 -9.81 -2.93
C VAL A 495 12.10 -9.43 -2.30
N GLU A 496 11.32 -8.56 -2.95
CA GLU A 496 10.00 -8.17 -2.43
C GLU A 496 9.01 -9.33 -2.53
N ASN A 497 8.93 -10.01 -3.68
CA ASN A 497 8.04 -11.16 -3.85
C ASN A 497 8.39 -12.30 -2.87
N ALA A 498 9.67 -12.57 -2.62
CA ALA A 498 10.10 -13.58 -1.65
C ALA A 498 9.69 -13.21 -0.21
N GLU A 499 9.85 -11.94 0.19
CA GLU A 499 9.41 -11.47 1.51
C GLU A 499 7.88 -11.50 1.64
N LEU A 500 7.13 -11.05 0.63
CA LEU A 500 5.66 -11.10 0.64
C LEU A 500 5.12 -12.55 0.61
N GLN A 501 5.84 -13.48 -0.02
CA GLN A 501 5.54 -14.92 0.06
C GLN A 501 5.78 -15.47 1.46
N ARG A 502 6.94 -15.19 2.08
CA ARG A 502 7.25 -15.57 3.47
C ARG A 502 6.18 -15.06 4.45
N ILE A 503 5.70 -13.83 4.26
CA ILE A 503 4.64 -13.24 5.08
C ILE A 503 3.28 -13.92 4.81
N ALA A 504 2.99 -14.31 3.57
CA ALA A 504 1.79 -15.08 3.23
C ALA A 504 1.81 -16.50 3.83
N GLU A 505 2.98 -17.14 3.91
CA GLU A 505 3.18 -18.42 4.60
C GLU A 505 2.96 -18.27 6.12
N ALA A 506 3.61 -17.28 6.76
CA ALA A 506 3.42 -16.98 8.18
C ALA A 506 1.93 -16.68 8.53
N PHE A 507 1.22 -16.00 7.63
CA PHE A 507 -0.22 -15.76 7.74
C PHE A 507 -1.03 -17.06 7.68
N ILE A 508 -0.69 -18.00 6.80
CA ILE A 508 -1.33 -19.33 6.75
C ILE A 508 -0.99 -20.15 8.02
N GLU A 509 0.27 -20.18 8.44
CA GLU A 509 0.72 -20.92 9.63
C GLU A 509 0.10 -20.40 10.94
N SER A 510 -0.16 -19.10 11.04
CA SER A 510 -0.89 -18.50 12.17
C SER A 510 -2.36 -18.93 12.29
N GLY A 511 -2.90 -19.61 11.26
CA GLY A 511 -4.33 -19.89 11.14
C GLY A 511 -5.13 -18.71 10.56
N TYR A 512 -4.49 -17.88 9.74
CA TYR A 512 -5.01 -16.64 9.16
C TYR A 512 -5.29 -15.53 10.18
N ASP A 513 -4.42 -15.28 11.17
CA ASP A 513 -4.47 -14.04 11.95
C ASP A 513 -3.87 -12.88 11.14
N LEU A 514 -4.71 -11.90 10.77
CA LEU A 514 -4.26 -10.74 9.99
C LEU A 514 -3.27 -9.86 10.76
N ARG A 515 -3.27 -9.88 12.10
CA ARG A 515 -2.31 -9.11 12.91
C ARG A 515 -0.86 -9.53 12.62
N VAL A 516 -0.62 -10.80 12.31
CA VAL A 516 0.71 -11.31 11.90
C VAL A 516 1.19 -10.59 10.63
N VAL A 517 0.32 -10.41 9.64
CA VAL A 517 0.66 -9.67 8.39
C VAL A 517 1.07 -8.23 8.70
N PHE A 518 0.36 -7.54 9.60
CA PHE A 518 0.75 -6.19 10.03
C PHE A 518 2.10 -6.19 10.77
N LYS A 519 2.31 -7.10 11.73
CA LYS A 519 3.56 -7.19 12.52
C LYS A 519 4.77 -7.47 11.64
N GLU A 520 4.68 -8.48 10.77
CA GLU A 520 5.78 -8.85 9.87
C GLU A 520 6.15 -7.70 8.91
N ILE A 521 5.16 -7.05 8.29
CA ILE A 521 5.44 -5.93 7.38
C ILE A 521 6.07 -4.74 8.13
N ILE A 522 5.58 -4.40 9.33
CA ILE A 522 6.15 -3.30 10.16
C ILE A 522 7.60 -3.60 10.56
N ARG A 523 7.92 -4.86 10.83
CA ARG A 523 9.25 -5.30 11.23
C ARG A 523 10.19 -5.49 10.02
N SER A 524 9.66 -5.63 8.81
CA SER A 524 10.41 -5.79 7.56
C SER A 524 11.26 -4.56 7.17
N PRO A 525 12.36 -4.75 6.41
CA PRO A 525 13.12 -3.66 5.82
C PRO A 525 12.31 -2.73 4.91
N TYR A 526 11.24 -3.21 4.26
CA TYR A 526 10.40 -2.40 3.37
C TYR A 526 9.67 -1.27 4.11
N TYR A 527 9.27 -1.49 5.37
CA TYR A 527 8.65 -0.47 6.21
C TYR A 527 9.68 0.38 6.97
N ARG A 528 10.81 -0.24 7.35
CA ARG A 528 11.87 0.36 8.18
C ARG A 528 12.94 1.11 7.40
N ALA A 529 13.08 0.94 6.08
CA ALA A 529 14.08 1.67 5.29
C ALA A 529 13.85 3.19 5.34
N LYS A 530 14.90 3.94 5.75
CA LYS A 530 14.85 5.40 5.92
C LYS A 530 15.89 6.17 5.12
N ASN A 531 16.99 5.53 4.71
CA ASN A 531 18.09 6.18 3.99
C ASN A 531 19.00 5.14 3.28
N PHE A 532 19.90 5.59 2.41
CA PHE A 532 20.85 4.75 1.67
C PHE A 532 22.28 5.26 1.88
N GLN A 533 23.16 4.41 2.42
CA GLN A 533 24.53 4.78 2.81
C GLN A 533 25.59 3.77 2.29
N PRO A 534 25.79 3.65 0.96
CA PRO A 534 26.67 2.62 0.38
C PRO A 534 28.18 2.87 0.53
N GLY A 535 28.59 4.00 1.13
CA GLY A 535 30.01 4.32 1.35
C GLY A 535 30.84 4.53 0.07
N TRP A 536 30.21 4.65 -1.10
CA TRP A 536 30.86 4.81 -2.39
C TRP A 536 31.69 6.10 -2.50
N SER A 537 32.80 6.01 -3.25
CA SER A 537 33.53 7.18 -3.75
C SER A 537 32.90 7.75 -5.03
N ASP A 538 33.23 9.01 -5.37
CA ASP A 538 32.79 9.70 -6.60
C ASP A 538 32.97 8.88 -7.90
N GLU A 539 33.99 8.02 -7.96
CA GLU A 539 34.28 7.15 -9.12
C GLU A 539 33.37 5.92 -9.15
N GLN A 540 33.04 5.33 -7.98
CA GLN A 540 32.10 4.21 -7.88
C GLN A 540 30.65 4.67 -8.13
N ALA A 541 30.25 5.80 -7.55
CA ALA A 541 28.90 6.37 -7.70
C ALA A 541 28.58 6.84 -9.14
N ALA A 542 29.57 6.83 -10.05
CA ALA A 542 29.41 7.08 -11.48
C ALA A 542 29.52 5.80 -12.34
N GLY A 543 29.64 4.63 -11.72
CA GLY A 543 29.76 3.33 -12.37
C GLY A 543 28.41 2.67 -12.69
N GLU A 544 28.45 1.70 -13.60
CA GLU A 544 27.27 0.92 -14.03
C GLU A 544 26.70 0.07 -12.89
N GLU A 545 27.57 -0.58 -12.10
CA GLU A 545 27.23 -1.32 -10.87
C GLU A 545 26.45 -0.47 -9.86
N ALA A 546 26.84 0.80 -9.69
CA ALA A 546 26.18 1.74 -8.79
C ALA A 546 24.80 2.16 -9.30
N GLN A 547 24.62 2.32 -10.62
CA GLN A 547 23.31 2.58 -11.20
C GLN A 547 22.38 1.37 -11.03
N THR A 548 22.85 0.15 -11.31
CA THR A 548 22.08 -1.07 -11.07
C THR A 548 21.65 -1.17 -9.60
N ARG A 549 22.56 -0.92 -8.66
CA ARG A 549 22.24 -0.94 -7.23
C ARG A 549 21.26 0.16 -6.81
N ILE A 550 21.27 1.33 -7.46
CA ILE A 550 20.23 2.36 -7.29
C ILE A 550 18.88 1.86 -7.82
N ASP A 551 18.87 1.23 -9.01
CA ASP A 551 17.65 0.72 -9.65
C ASP A 551 17.03 -0.47 -8.88
N GLU A 552 17.83 -1.20 -8.10
CA GLU A 552 17.36 -2.18 -7.12
C GLU A 552 16.60 -1.54 -5.95
N ILE A 553 17.20 -0.57 -5.28
CA ILE A 553 16.68 -0.04 -4.00
C ILE A 553 15.64 1.08 -4.15
N THR A 554 15.42 1.59 -5.36
CA THR A 554 14.58 2.79 -5.61
C THR A 554 13.12 2.66 -5.16
N PHE A 555 12.68 1.44 -4.83
CA PHE A 555 11.34 1.12 -4.30
C PHE A 555 11.29 0.95 -2.77
N LEU A 556 12.44 0.92 -2.10
CA LEU A 556 12.54 0.84 -0.63
C LEU A 556 12.32 2.21 0.02
N GLY A 557 11.74 2.22 1.23
CA GLY A 557 11.64 3.44 2.04
C GLY A 557 10.87 4.58 1.37
N THR A 558 9.88 4.24 0.53
CA THR A 558 9.10 5.21 -0.25
C THR A 558 8.21 6.07 0.66
N ALA A 559 8.75 7.19 1.14
CA ALA A 559 8.06 8.14 2.01
C ALA A 559 6.69 8.51 1.42
N ARG A 560 5.63 8.10 2.10
CA ARG A 560 4.26 8.17 1.62
C ARG A 560 3.61 9.48 2.05
N TRP A 561 3.13 10.27 1.10
CA TRP A 561 2.29 11.42 1.41
C TRP A 561 1.05 10.99 2.22
N LEU A 562 0.85 11.60 3.39
CA LEU A 562 -0.21 11.20 4.30
C LEU A 562 -1.61 11.42 3.69
N THR A 563 -2.52 10.48 3.95
CA THR A 563 -3.94 10.67 3.59
C THR A 563 -4.55 11.78 4.45
N PRO A 564 -5.67 12.40 4.04
CA PRO A 564 -6.36 13.36 4.90
C PRO A 564 -6.71 12.77 6.27
N GLU A 565 -7.10 11.49 6.30
CA GLU A 565 -7.43 10.75 7.51
C GLU A 565 -6.20 10.48 8.41
N MET A 566 -5.05 10.13 7.84
CA MET A 566 -3.80 9.90 8.59
C MET A 566 -3.20 11.22 9.10
N LEU A 567 -3.20 12.27 8.26
CA LEU A 567 -2.64 13.58 8.63
C LEU A 567 -3.46 14.25 9.73
N GLU A 568 -4.79 14.18 9.68
CA GLU A 568 -5.64 14.77 10.72
C GLU A 568 -5.37 14.09 12.08
N ARG A 569 -5.25 12.76 12.11
CA ARG A 569 -4.86 12.01 13.31
C ARG A 569 -3.45 12.41 13.79
N LYS A 570 -2.47 12.58 12.89
CA LYS A 570 -1.11 13.08 13.25
C LYS A 570 -1.16 14.50 13.82
N VAL A 571 -1.96 15.41 13.26
CA VAL A 571 -2.15 16.79 13.77
C VAL A 571 -2.77 16.79 15.17
N GLU A 572 -3.82 15.99 15.39
CA GLU A 572 -4.44 15.89 16.71
C GLU A 572 -3.51 15.23 17.73
N ALA A 573 -2.80 14.15 17.37
CA ALA A 573 -1.84 13.47 18.24
C ALA A 573 -0.70 14.38 18.70
N VAL A 574 -0.08 15.15 17.79
CA VAL A 574 1.10 15.97 18.16
C VAL A 574 0.73 17.34 18.73
N THR A 575 -0.46 17.89 18.47
CA THR A 575 -0.85 19.21 19.00
C THR A 575 -1.90 19.17 20.10
N GLY A 576 -2.58 18.03 20.28
CA GLY A 576 -3.70 17.85 21.19
C GLY A 576 -5.03 18.43 20.68
N TYR A 577 -5.12 18.82 19.40
CA TYR A 577 -6.33 19.38 18.78
C TYR A 577 -6.40 19.11 17.26
N PRO A 578 -7.61 18.85 16.70
CA PRO A 578 -7.82 18.69 15.26
C PRO A 578 -7.63 20.01 14.46
N TRP A 579 -7.42 19.93 13.14
CA TRP A 579 -7.47 21.10 12.24
C TRP A 579 -8.92 21.50 11.94
N GLN A 580 -9.52 22.07 12.98
CA GLN A 580 -10.93 22.42 13.05
C GLN A 580 -11.07 23.70 13.89
N ARG A 581 -11.83 24.69 13.41
CA ARG A 581 -11.86 26.03 14.04
C ARG A 581 -12.50 26.06 15.44
N ASN A 582 -13.42 25.14 15.73
CA ASN A 582 -14.03 24.92 17.05
C ASN A 582 -14.73 23.54 17.04
N GLN A 583 -14.99 22.96 18.22
CA GLN A 583 -15.61 21.63 18.39
C GLN A 583 -16.91 21.39 17.57
N SER A 584 -17.68 22.43 17.22
CA SER A 584 -18.91 22.31 16.42
C SER A 584 -18.76 22.62 14.92
N GLY A 585 -17.56 23.01 14.47
CA GLY A 585 -17.25 23.27 13.07
C GLY A 585 -16.98 22.00 12.26
N ALA A 586 -16.81 22.17 10.94
CA ALA A 586 -16.29 21.11 10.08
C ALA A 586 -14.81 20.85 10.38
N ASN A 587 -14.42 19.58 10.35
CA ASN A 587 -13.02 19.18 10.29
C ASN A 587 -12.50 19.38 8.85
N TYR A 588 -11.40 20.11 8.67
CA TYR A 588 -11.01 20.59 7.35
C TYR A 588 -10.42 19.51 6.44
N LEU A 589 -9.78 18.46 6.99
CA LEU A 589 -9.27 17.32 6.21
C LEU A 589 -10.31 16.20 6.02
N LEU A 590 -11.24 16.02 6.96
CA LEU A 590 -12.22 14.92 6.89
C LEU A 590 -13.54 15.29 6.17
N SER A 591 -13.85 16.58 6.04
CA SER A 591 -15.09 17.08 5.41
C SER A 591 -15.02 17.11 3.88
N TYR A 592 -16.06 16.60 3.22
CA TYR A 592 -16.26 16.73 1.77
C TYR A 592 -16.57 18.16 1.30
N ASP A 593 -17.06 19.03 2.19
CA ASP A 593 -17.32 20.45 1.90
C ASP A 593 -16.05 21.34 2.06
N GLU A 594 -14.95 20.78 2.57
CA GLU A 594 -13.69 21.50 2.86
C GLU A 594 -12.54 20.95 1.98
N TYR A 595 -11.48 20.36 2.56
CA TYR A 595 -10.25 19.99 1.82
C TYR A 595 -10.03 18.49 1.56
N ARG A 596 -10.89 17.58 2.03
CA ARG A 596 -10.67 16.11 1.91
C ARG A 596 -10.22 15.65 0.51
N ILE A 597 -10.96 16.06 -0.52
CA ILE A 597 -10.68 15.72 -1.91
C ILE A 597 -9.48 16.51 -2.46
N PHE A 598 -9.35 17.79 -2.10
CA PHE A 598 -8.23 18.64 -2.53
C PHE A 598 -6.88 18.20 -1.93
N TYR A 599 -6.90 17.46 -0.82
CA TYR A 599 -5.73 16.86 -0.19
C TYR A 599 -5.46 15.39 -0.61
N GLY A 600 -6.23 14.84 -1.57
CA GLY A 600 -5.98 13.51 -2.14
C GLY A 600 -6.79 12.35 -1.54
N GLY A 601 -7.79 12.64 -0.70
CA GLY A 601 -8.77 11.66 -0.24
C GLY A 601 -9.79 11.26 -1.32
N ILE A 602 -10.56 10.21 -1.03
CA ILE A 602 -11.54 9.60 -1.95
C ILE A 602 -12.99 9.90 -1.55
N ASP A 603 -13.91 9.86 -2.54
CA ASP A 603 -15.37 9.79 -2.31
C ASP A 603 -15.91 8.35 -2.48
N SER A 604 -15.06 7.41 -2.91
CA SER A 604 -15.37 6.03 -3.25
C SER A 604 -16.37 5.83 -4.41
N ASP A 605 -16.75 6.90 -5.13
CA ASP A 605 -17.67 6.88 -6.27
C ASP A 605 -17.01 7.41 -7.55
N THR A 606 -16.66 8.69 -7.58
CA THR A 606 -16.04 9.38 -8.72
C THR A 606 -14.53 9.46 -8.61
N ILE A 607 -14.01 9.45 -7.38
CA ILE A 607 -12.59 9.44 -7.01
C ILE A 607 -12.39 8.19 -6.14
N ILE A 608 -11.82 7.17 -6.77
CA ILE A 608 -11.74 5.79 -6.25
C ILE A 608 -10.32 5.34 -5.92
N GLU A 609 -9.32 6.19 -6.16
CA GLU A 609 -7.90 5.93 -5.90
C GLU A 609 -7.32 7.19 -5.23
N ARG A 610 -6.52 7.03 -4.18
CA ARG A 610 -5.94 8.15 -3.41
C ARG A 610 -4.81 8.81 -4.19
N MET A 611 -4.68 10.13 -4.04
CA MET A 611 -3.56 10.86 -4.64
C MET A 611 -2.36 10.88 -3.68
N THR A 612 -1.43 9.95 -3.88
CA THR A 612 -0.22 9.79 -3.04
C THR A 612 0.98 10.62 -3.52
N VAL A 613 0.92 11.20 -4.72
CA VAL A 613 1.95 12.11 -5.24
C VAL A 613 1.48 13.56 -5.02
N PRO A 614 2.20 14.37 -4.22
CA PRO A 614 1.77 15.74 -3.95
C PRO A 614 1.75 16.61 -5.20
N ASN A 615 0.66 17.35 -5.36
CA ASN A 615 0.52 18.41 -6.36
C ASN A 615 0.35 19.78 -5.68
N GLY A 616 0.50 20.87 -6.44
CA GLY A 616 0.46 22.23 -5.89
C GLY A 616 -0.80 22.59 -5.09
N ILE A 617 -1.95 21.95 -5.32
CA ILE A 617 -3.15 22.14 -4.49
C ILE A 617 -2.94 21.50 -3.11
N MET A 618 -2.46 20.26 -3.06
CA MET A 618 -2.16 19.53 -1.80
C MET A 618 -1.11 20.29 -0.97
N THR A 619 -0.05 20.82 -1.61
CA THR A 619 0.94 21.67 -0.95
C THR A 619 0.32 22.95 -0.37
N ASN A 620 -0.50 23.68 -1.14
CA ASN A 620 -1.16 24.89 -0.62
C ASN A 620 -2.14 24.59 0.54
N VAL A 621 -2.72 23.38 0.59
CA VAL A 621 -3.55 22.93 1.73
C VAL A 621 -2.68 22.59 2.94
N ALA A 622 -1.54 21.92 2.76
CA ALA A 622 -0.56 21.68 3.83
C ALA A 622 0.02 22.99 4.39
N ASP A 623 0.41 23.93 3.53
CA ASP A 623 0.91 25.26 3.92
C ASP A 623 -0.14 26.02 4.76
N ARG A 624 -1.43 25.93 4.36
CA ARG A 624 -2.55 26.51 5.12
C ARG A 624 -2.72 25.82 6.47
N MET A 625 -2.74 24.49 6.50
CA MET A 625 -2.85 23.69 7.73
C MET A 625 -1.74 24.07 8.70
N ALA A 626 -0.48 24.04 8.26
CA ALA A 626 0.68 24.38 9.06
C ALA A 626 0.54 25.77 9.70
N ASN A 627 0.08 26.76 8.92
CA ASN A 627 -0.10 28.13 9.41
C ASN A 627 -1.28 28.27 10.41
N GLU A 628 -2.43 27.66 10.11
CA GLU A 628 -3.62 27.75 10.97
C GLU A 628 -3.46 26.94 12.27
N VAL A 629 -2.94 25.72 12.19
CA VAL A 629 -2.63 24.87 13.34
C VAL A 629 -1.58 25.55 14.25
N ALA A 630 -0.51 26.10 13.69
CA ALA A 630 0.47 26.88 14.45
C ALA A 630 -0.14 28.12 15.12
N CYS A 631 -0.92 28.91 14.38
CA CYS A 631 -1.66 30.08 14.88
C CYS A 631 -2.58 29.71 16.06
N TRP A 632 -3.39 28.66 15.94
CA TRP A 632 -4.39 28.30 16.94
C TRP A 632 -3.78 27.61 18.17
N ASN A 633 -2.81 26.72 17.98
CA ASN A 633 -2.33 25.85 19.05
C ASN A 633 -1.13 26.43 19.82
N THR A 634 -0.33 27.33 19.23
CA THR A 634 0.84 27.92 19.94
C THR A 634 0.42 28.71 21.18
N ALA A 635 -0.49 29.68 21.03
CA ALA A 635 -0.98 30.46 22.17
C ALA A 635 -1.84 29.61 23.12
N ARG A 636 -2.53 28.59 22.60
CA ARG A 636 -3.41 27.70 23.38
C ARG A 636 -2.61 26.79 24.32
N ASP A 637 -1.50 26.24 23.87
CA ASP A 637 -0.66 25.37 24.71
C ASP A 637 -0.02 26.15 25.87
N PHE A 638 0.43 27.40 25.63
CA PHE A 638 0.95 28.27 26.70
C PHE A 638 -0.07 28.62 27.80
N THR A 639 -1.38 28.45 27.59
CA THR A 639 -2.39 28.61 28.67
C THR A 639 -2.32 27.50 29.72
N LYS A 640 -1.75 26.34 29.36
CA LYS A 640 -1.50 25.21 30.26
C LYS A 640 -0.22 25.48 31.08
N ALA A 641 -0.15 24.91 32.29
CA ALA A 641 1.10 24.83 33.05
C ALA A 641 2.11 23.93 32.32
N ALA A 642 3.41 24.23 32.39
CA ALA A 642 4.47 23.57 31.60
C ALA A 642 4.43 22.02 31.63
N ALA A 643 4.15 21.40 32.77
CA ALA A 643 4.06 19.94 32.91
C ALA A 643 2.79 19.30 32.29
N ALA A 644 1.91 20.10 31.69
CA ALA A 644 0.73 19.67 30.93
C ALA A 644 0.73 20.22 29.49
N ARG A 645 1.84 20.85 29.06
CA ARG A 645 2.04 21.35 27.69
C ARG A 645 2.42 20.22 26.75
N THR A 646 1.90 20.30 25.53
CA THR A 646 2.14 19.33 24.46
C THR A 646 3.27 19.80 23.53
N LEU A 647 3.48 21.12 23.43
CA LEU A 647 4.41 21.73 22.49
C LEU A 647 5.55 22.50 23.19
N PHE A 648 5.26 23.18 24.31
CA PHE A 648 6.23 24.08 24.98
C PHE A 648 6.57 23.73 26.45
N PRO A 649 6.96 22.49 26.78
CA PRO A 649 7.25 22.08 28.16
C PRO A 649 8.51 22.72 28.76
N PHE A 650 9.45 23.22 27.96
CA PHE A 650 10.75 23.72 28.44
C PHE A 650 10.89 25.26 28.40
N VAL A 651 9.91 26.00 27.86
CA VAL A 651 9.98 27.47 27.73
C VAL A 651 8.72 28.18 28.23
N GLU A 652 8.87 29.46 28.55
CA GLU A 652 7.75 30.36 28.86
C GLU A 652 7.72 31.54 27.87
N PRO A 653 6.56 32.21 27.66
CA PRO A 653 6.48 33.41 26.81
C PRO A 653 7.39 34.57 27.24
N GLY A 654 7.88 34.55 28.49
CA GLY A 654 8.88 35.49 28.99
C GLY A 654 10.35 35.18 28.64
N PHE A 655 10.64 34.06 27.96
CA PHE A 655 12.00 33.67 27.62
C PHE A 655 12.46 34.36 26.34
N GLU A 656 13.14 35.49 26.51
CA GLU A 656 13.78 36.25 25.43
C GLU A 656 15.23 35.74 25.24
N PRO A 657 15.69 35.48 24.00
CA PRO A 657 17.03 34.94 23.74
C PRO A 657 18.15 35.97 23.92
N GLU A 658 17.85 37.27 23.84
CA GLU A 658 18.82 38.35 23.96
C GLU A 658 18.32 39.45 24.92
N ASP A 659 19.25 40.17 25.55
CA ASP A 659 18.97 41.32 26.41
C ASP A 659 18.71 42.62 25.62
N GLU A 660 18.40 43.71 26.32
CA GLU A 660 18.16 45.05 25.71
C GLU A 660 19.36 45.60 24.90
N ASN A 661 20.56 45.01 25.03
CA ASN A 661 21.77 45.39 24.31
C ASN A 661 22.09 44.46 23.12
N GLY A 662 21.33 43.38 22.93
CA GLY A 662 21.62 42.34 21.94
C GLY A 662 22.73 41.36 22.37
N PHE A 663 22.89 41.13 23.68
CA PHE A 663 23.70 40.01 24.19
C PHE A 663 22.82 38.82 24.52
N GLU A 664 23.27 37.63 24.14
CA GLU A 664 22.62 36.36 24.44
C GLU A 664 22.36 36.15 25.95
N ILE A 665 21.21 35.58 26.29
CA ILE A 665 20.81 35.16 27.63
C ILE A 665 20.95 33.62 27.71
N PRO A 666 22.07 33.05 28.20
CA PRO A 666 22.40 31.65 27.92
C PRO A 666 21.37 30.63 28.41
N ALA A 667 20.80 30.84 29.60
CA ALA A 667 19.76 29.97 30.15
C ALA A 667 18.44 30.01 29.37
N ALA A 668 18.16 31.12 28.68
CA ALA A 668 17.01 31.21 27.76
C ALA A 668 17.33 30.47 26.46
N THR A 669 18.51 30.68 25.85
CA THR A 669 18.94 29.91 24.67
C THR A 669 18.93 28.41 24.91
N GLU A 670 19.50 27.95 26.03
CA GLU A 670 19.55 26.55 26.43
C GLU A 670 18.14 25.94 26.53
N SER A 671 17.20 26.67 27.16
CA SER A 671 15.79 26.26 27.26
C SER A 671 15.07 26.24 25.90
N ILE A 672 15.34 27.23 25.03
CA ILE A 672 14.79 27.31 23.67
C ILE A 672 15.32 26.14 22.82
N ARG A 673 16.62 25.83 22.88
CA ARG A 673 17.22 24.69 22.17
C ARG A 673 16.68 23.34 22.67
N ALA A 674 16.50 23.17 23.98
CA ALA A 674 15.86 21.98 24.53
C ALA A 674 14.41 21.83 24.03
N ASN A 675 13.66 22.92 23.89
CA ASN A 675 12.32 22.86 23.32
C ASN A 675 12.30 22.65 21.80
N LEU A 676 13.35 23.05 21.07
CA LEU A 676 13.51 22.73 19.64
C LEU A 676 13.83 21.24 19.46
N GLN A 677 14.77 20.70 20.23
CA GLN A 677 15.09 19.27 20.26
C GLN A 677 13.84 18.43 20.58
N TYR A 678 13.05 18.86 21.56
CA TYR A 678 11.76 18.25 21.88
C TYR A 678 10.77 18.30 20.70
N LEU A 679 10.58 19.46 20.05
CA LEU A 679 9.65 19.58 18.93
C LEU A 679 10.09 18.79 17.69
N HIS A 680 11.39 18.60 17.48
CA HIS A 680 11.92 17.73 16.43
C HIS A 680 11.54 16.26 16.64
N TRP A 681 11.75 15.69 17.84
CA TRP A 681 11.22 14.35 18.15
C TRP A 681 9.70 14.32 18.10
N HIS A 682 9.04 15.28 18.76
CA HIS A 682 7.59 15.26 19.01
C HIS A 682 6.76 15.45 17.73
N LEU A 683 7.17 16.34 16.82
CA LEU A 683 6.47 16.59 15.55
C LEU A 683 7.02 15.72 14.41
N LEU A 684 8.34 15.73 14.19
CA LEU A 684 8.98 15.16 12.99
C LEU A 684 9.48 13.72 13.19
N GLY A 685 9.66 13.28 14.44
CA GLY A 685 10.16 11.94 14.76
C GLY A 685 11.68 11.80 14.69
N GLU A 686 12.42 12.89 14.58
CA GLU A 686 13.89 12.86 14.50
C GLU A 686 14.57 13.09 15.85
N ARG A 687 15.67 12.37 16.09
CA ARG A 687 16.48 12.47 17.31
C ARG A 687 17.77 13.23 16.99
N LEU A 688 17.85 14.47 17.47
CA LEU A 688 18.99 15.37 17.26
C LEU A 688 19.71 15.69 18.57
N GLU A 689 21.00 15.98 18.50
CA GLU A 689 21.78 16.56 19.61
C GLU A 689 21.59 18.09 19.67
N LEU A 690 21.85 18.71 20.83
CA LEU A 690 21.60 20.15 21.06
C LEU A 690 22.49 21.10 20.23
N ASP A 691 23.59 20.60 19.69
CA ASP A 691 24.51 21.28 18.78
C ASP A 691 24.42 20.78 17.33
N ASP A 692 23.36 20.04 16.97
CA ASP A 692 23.10 19.63 15.60
C ASP A 692 22.76 20.82 14.66
N PRO A 693 23.24 20.84 13.40
CA PRO A 693 22.94 21.89 12.43
C PRO A 693 21.45 22.19 12.18
N GLU A 694 20.54 21.23 12.35
CA GLU A 694 19.09 21.44 12.19
C GLU A 694 18.47 22.14 13.41
N ILE A 695 18.99 21.88 14.62
CA ILE A 695 18.69 22.69 15.82
C ILE A 695 19.17 24.13 15.62
N ASP A 696 20.39 24.31 15.08
CA ASP A 696 20.96 25.63 14.77
C ASP A 696 20.09 26.42 13.75
N ARG A 697 19.62 25.77 12.68
CA ARG A 697 18.70 26.37 11.69
C ARG A 697 17.36 26.75 12.32
N SER A 698 16.79 25.86 13.13
CA SER A 698 15.50 26.07 13.79
C SER A 698 15.58 27.21 14.83
N TYR A 699 16.70 27.30 15.54
CA TYR A 699 17.00 28.42 16.45
C TYR A 699 17.23 29.74 15.71
N ALA A 700 17.90 29.71 14.55
CA ALA A 700 18.07 30.89 13.70
C ALA A 700 16.72 31.44 13.23
N LEU A 701 15.79 30.59 12.78
CA LEU A 701 14.42 30.99 12.42
C LEU A 701 13.70 31.67 13.59
N PHE A 702 13.72 31.06 14.78
CA PHE A 702 13.13 31.65 15.99
C PHE A 702 13.73 33.03 16.29
N LEU A 703 15.07 33.13 16.29
CA LEU A 703 15.81 34.33 16.64
C LEU A 703 15.61 35.47 15.63
N GLU A 704 15.54 35.17 14.33
CA GLU A 704 15.29 36.17 13.28
C GLU A 704 13.87 36.73 13.35
N VAL A 705 12.85 35.88 13.51
CA VAL A 705 11.45 36.30 13.68
C VAL A 705 11.25 37.09 14.97
N TRP A 706 11.89 36.67 16.06
CA TRP A 706 11.86 37.40 17.34
C TRP A 706 12.52 38.80 17.20
N ARG A 707 13.71 38.90 16.60
CA ARG A 707 14.42 40.18 16.37
C ARG A 707 13.62 41.13 15.47
N ASP A 708 13.06 40.65 14.37
CA ASP A 708 12.18 41.46 13.50
C ASP A 708 10.95 41.94 14.27
N GLY A 709 10.32 41.04 15.02
CA GLY A 709 9.15 41.29 15.82
C GLY A 709 9.33 42.35 16.91
N LYS A 710 10.38 42.21 17.75
CA LYS A 710 10.74 43.20 18.78
C LYS A 710 11.04 44.56 18.15
N ARG A 711 11.72 44.59 17.00
CA ARG A 711 12.00 45.81 16.23
C ARG A 711 10.73 46.47 15.73
N GLY A 712 9.82 45.71 15.11
CA GLY A 712 8.56 46.21 14.58
C GLY A 712 7.61 46.71 15.67
N ILE A 713 7.54 46.05 16.84
CA ILE A 713 6.85 46.59 18.02
C ILE A 713 7.52 47.91 18.47
N GLY A 714 8.85 47.96 18.54
CA GLY A 714 9.61 49.13 18.95
C GLY A 714 9.42 50.37 18.06
N PHE A 715 9.14 50.18 16.76
CA PHE A 715 8.79 51.25 15.83
C PHE A 715 7.28 51.49 15.67
N GLY A 716 6.43 50.65 16.26
CA GLY A 716 4.97 50.71 16.09
C GLY A 716 4.48 50.22 14.72
N GLU A 717 5.29 49.42 14.02
CA GLU A 717 4.96 48.75 12.76
C GLU A 717 4.13 47.47 13.01
N TYR A 718 4.33 46.80 14.15
CA TYR A 718 3.58 45.63 14.58
C TYR A 718 2.83 45.87 15.90
N GLU A 719 1.64 45.29 16.03
CA GLU A 719 0.87 45.35 17.28
C GLU A 719 1.36 44.35 18.33
N VAL A 720 1.16 44.71 19.60
CA VAL A 720 1.34 43.82 20.77
C VAL A 720 0.22 42.77 20.87
N GLY A 721 -0.96 43.01 20.29
CA GLY A 721 -2.03 42.02 20.22
C GLY A 721 -1.67 40.87 19.28
N LEU A 722 -2.05 39.65 19.67
CA LEU A 722 -2.05 38.51 18.75
C LEU A 722 -3.23 38.64 17.75
N PRO A 723 -3.09 38.16 16.49
CA PRO A 723 -4.20 38.12 15.53
C PRO A 723 -5.40 37.35 16.10
N GLY A 724 -6.63 37.79 15.80
CA GLY A 724 -7.83 37.38 16.54
C GLY A 724 -8.04 35.87 16.69
N ASP A 725 -7.91 35.11 15.60
CA ASP A 725 -8.04 33.64 15.62
C ASP A 725 -6.84 32.93 16.29
N CYS A 726 -5.69 33.59 16.43
CA CYS A 726 -4.51 33.07 17.14
C CYS A 726 -4.50 33.42 18.65
N GLN A 727 -5.60 33.97 19.19
CA GLN A 727 -5.72 34.31 20.61
C GLN A 727 -6.36 33.17 21.41
N ALA A 728 -5.71 32.74 22.49
CA ALA A 728 -6.30 31.80 23.43
C ALA A 728 -7.29 32.52 24.37
N ASN A 729 -8.53 32.66 23.90
CA ASN A 729 -9.65 33.31 24.62
C ASN A 729 -10.62 32.32 25.28
N THR A 730 -10.76 31.13 24.69
CA THR A 730 -11.75 30.11 25.07
C THR A 730 -11.07 28.75 25.05
N ASP A 731 -11.46 27.88 25.97
CA ASP A 731 -11.17 26.46 25.86
C ASP A 731 -11.87 25.87 24.62
N PHE A 732 -11.18 24.97 23.92
CA PHE A 732 -11.65 24.38 22.66
C PHE A 732 -12.73 23.32 22.89
N TRP A 733 -12.59 22.52 23.94
CA TRP A 733 -13.41 21.32 24.19
C TRP A 733 -14.71 21.60 24.94
N THR A 734 -14.81 22.73 25.63
CA THR A 734 -16.02 23.18 26.35
C THR A 734 -16.61 24.47 25.79
N GLY A 735 -15.89 25.19 24.92
CA GLY A 735 -16.26 26.50 24.39
C GLY A 735 -16.31 27.61 25.44
N GLN A 736 -15.90 27.35 26.68
CA GLN A 736 -15.98 28.32 27.78
C GLN A 736 -14.87 29.36 27.68
N THR A 737 -15.16 30.61 28.05
CA THR A 737 -14.13 31.67 28.13
C THR A 737 -13.16 31.35 29.26
N LEU A 738 -11.86 31.35 28.96
CA LEU A 738 -10.79 31.18 29.95
C LEU A 738 -10.78 32.36 30.92
N SER A 739 -10.20 32.23 32.11
CA SER A 739 -10.08 33.37 33.03
C SER A 739 -9.07 34.40 32.53
N ASP A 740 -9.18 35.65 32.97
CA ASP A 740 -8.27 36.73 32.56
C ASP A 740 -6.80 36.51 33.00
N ALA A 741 -6.50 35.47 33.78
CA ALA A 741 -5.14 35.03 34.12
C ALA A 741 -4.59 33.92 33.20
N GLU A 742 -5.48 33.19 32.52
CA GLU A 742 -5.15 32.09 31.58
C GLU A 742 -5.16 32.56 30.12
N ARG A 743 -5.88 33.65 29.81
CA ARG A 743 -6.07 34.16 28.45
C ARG A 743 -4.80 34.76 27.85
N ILE A 744 -4.38 34.22 26.72
CA ILE A 744 -3.23 34.73 25.94
C ILE A 744 -3.74 35.45 24.70
N THR A 745 -3.80 36.79 24.80
CA THR A 745 -4.29 37.70 23.75
C THR A 745 -3.23 38.70 23.25
N GLN A 746 -2.07 38.72 23.90
CA GLN A 746 -0.98 39.66 23.65
C GLN A 746 0.36 38.92 23.66
N ASP A 747 1.28 39.42 22.85
CA ASP A 747 2.64 38.92 22.67
C ASP A 747 3.61 40.11 22.61
N PRO A 748 3.86 40.79 23.76
CA PRO A 748 4.69 42.00 23.83
C PRO A 748 6.18 41.72 23.60
N ASN A 749 6.59 40.47 23.78
CA ASN A 749 7.96 40.00 23.59
C ASN A 749 8.20 39.33 22.23
N TYR A 750 7.17 39.22 21.38
CA TYR A 750 7.22 38.51 20.09
C TYR A 750 7.68 37.04 20.16
N THR A 751 7.72 36.44 21.36
CA THR A 751 8.16 35.07 21.60
C THR A 751 7.10 34.08 21.13
N ILE A 752 5.82 34.40 21.29
CA ILE A 752 4.71 33.53 20.86
C ILE A 752 4.65 33.48 19.33
N ARG A 753 4.79 34.62 18.64
CA ARG A 753 4.86 34.67 17.17
C ARG A 753 6.14 34.06 16.59
N ALA A 754 7.26 34.12 17.30
CA ALA A 754 8.47 33.37 16.93
C ALA A 754 8.24 31.85 17.03
N TRP A 755 7.57 31.36 18.07
CA TRP A 755 7.14 29.95 18.16
C TRP A 755 6.11 29.56 17.08
N MET A 756 5.16 30.43 16.74
CA MET A 756 4.23 30.19 15.62
C MET A 756 4.98 30.01 14.28
N ALA A 757 6.07 30.73 14.05
CA ALA A 757 6.89 30.57 12.84
C ALA A 757 7.63 29.22 12.83
N VAL A 758 8.23 28.82 13.96
CA VAL A 758 8.86 27.50 14.12
C VAL A 758 7.85 26.36 13.91
N MET A 759 6.67 26.45 14.54
CA MET A 759 5.58 25.49 14.35
C MET A 759 5.10 25.44 12.89
N THR A 760 4.99 26.59 12.21
CA THR A 760 4.59 26.63 10.79
C THR A 760 5.64 25.95 9.90
N TYR A 761 6.93 26.16 10.18
CA TYR A 761 8.03 25.48 9.47
C TYR A 761 7.96 23.96 9.66
N MET A 762 7.89 23.49 10.91
CA MET A 762 7.87 22.05 11.21
C MET A 762 6.61 21.36 10.66
N LEU A 763 5.42 21.96 10.80
CA LEU A 763 4.17 21.39 10.27
C LEU A 763 4.05 21.43 8.73
N ALA A 764 4.92 22.18 8.04
CA ALA A 764 5.04 22.19 6.59
C ALA A 764 6.22 21.35 6.06
N ASP A 765 7.04 20.77 6.95
CA ASP A 765 8.18 19.95 6.54
C ASP A 765 7.71 18.60 5.97
N TYR A 766 8.48 18.04 5.04
CA TYR A 766 8.16 16.76 4.42
C TYR A 766 8.10 15.62 5.46
N ARG A 767 8.90 15.68 6.54
CA ARG A 767 8.88 14.71 7.64
C ARG A 767 7.58 14.77 8.46
N PHE A 768 6.86 15.89 8.42
CA PHE A 768 5.51 15.97 8.99
C PHE A 768 4.45 15.41 8.02
N LEU A 769 4.58 15.72 6.73
CA LEU A 769 3.57 15.43 5.71
C LEU A 769 3.67 14.03 5.07
N HIS A 770 4.74 13.28 5.36
CA HIS A 770 4.93 11.88 4.95
C HIS A 770 5.20 10.96 6.16
N GLU A 771 5.17 9.64 5.92
CA GLU A 771 5.67 8.55 6.78
C GLU A 771 6.38 7.48 5.93
#